data_AF-A0A9N9A6T4-F1
#
_entry.id   AF-A0A9N9A6T4-F1
#
_cell.length_a   1.000
_cell.length_b   1.000
_cell.length_c   1.000
_cell.angle_alpha   90.00
_cell.angle_beta   90.00
_cell.angle_gamma   90.00
#
_symmetry.space_group_name_H-M   'P 1'
#
loop_
_entity.id
_entity.type
_entity.pdbx_description
1 polymer ?
#
loop_
_entity_poly.entity_id
_entity_poly.type
_entity_poly.pdbx_seq_one_letter_code
_entity_poly.pdbx_strand_id
1 'polypeptide(L)'
;MKQKNQNTVHYYEDGDILITVQDVTFRIHKNILSIASKVFRDMFTCATSSSEEELPSLTLTDTSSTTFENLLAYLYPHTFTPITWKNVTEFCQLADKYEFNMVIEAADNFLKANFQENPLISLVLADRYGFKCVYKESSKLILDNLLQYKGDLPFKKLSSDTRCALMEKYLDFVVAVSSLQDLKHQYDYHHACEKNPNLYTVCLNKQKTCQLYEDFFNGVQLDPTVPPSINLNLFLKYCKKFKKKHALLNQCNIYFIQHYLIGKIVKYLFSGDIKAADTLELALITLAQDTIASNCIVPLEPVPVENKQITIGYVQLFDTSQPKRPNIPWSYYDFINVIAYPQDRGGDWNDIFRPKDVSKLKLIDDLVRDKANSSTKILLSIRDYDVGKWPQGQLEQQGQQGQQIDGDYQKIITETILTIKNHGLDGIDIEYPGMRGSLCRPDPIWDKENDGKFINFLTRLRGELIKMEGSKILMLTVGRDIIGNLKNEIDFLNIETYHNSFYQNLNGPDDNYRSYPNSPLNIFRLAYENWSKAGIDSKKIIMGVDFGNTIQMIFDNAKTIEQSQTVAFPKNVVFDVKSLGLEAQTKLIKDPCGDDSNQMKLYSWSWKHLSNSTLDPKSGYCNIINNNIQLKWTRNFGQVDESKTPWLYSAFNPDIIPNNYLYVSYEDFVSLSLKLEFAKNNSVGGISISDVTFDDDKNNLLSFMQPIRGKSTVGSSSPSNGSDNKSNPNNNVGIKKGIITGSIVGSVLGLFLLVSCAYWYRQKTLRKTEVDINPELSSNRIVSSTTVIPSDRRIIDHLIIE
;
A
#
# COMPACT_ATOMS: atom_id res chain seq x y z
N MET A 1 -7.87 75.07 -23.02
CA MET A 1 -8.55 74.10 -22.12
C MET A 1 -9.05 72.94 -22.96
N LYS A 2 -8.35 71.80 -22.96
CA LYS A 2 -8.88 70.56 -23.57
C LYS A 2 -10.00 70.07 -22.64
N GLN A 3 -11.22 69.88 -23.15
CA GLN A 3 -12.27 69.17 -22.40
C GLN A 3 -11.69 67.83 -21.94
N LYS A 4 -11.65 67.57 -20.63
CA LYS A 4 -11.33 66.24 -20.10
C LYS A 4 -12.41 65.29 -20.62
N ASN A 5 -12.02 64.23 -21.34
CA ASN A 5 -12.95 63.24 -21.88
C ASN A 5 -13.48 62.41 -20.69
N GLN A 6 -14.65 62.77 -20.14
CA GLN A 6 -15.22 62.11 -18.97
C GLN A 6 -15.81 60.77 -19.35
N ASN A 7 -15.60 59.75 -18.51
CA ASN A 7 -16.22 58.45 -18.72
C ASN A 7 -17.75 58.53 -18.55
N THR A 8 -18.52 57.84 -19.39
CA THR A 8 -20.00 57.89 -19.32
C THR A 8 -20.61 56.91 -18.32
N VAL A 9 -19.86 55.90 -17.88
CA VAL A 9 -20.32 54.83 -16.98
C VAL A 9 -19.86 55.06 -15.54
N HIS A 10 -18.56 55.34 -15.36
CA HIS A 10 -17.90 55.49 -14.08
C HIS A 10 -17.45 56.94 -13.83
N TYR A 11 -18.43 57.84 -13.78
CA TYR A 11 -18.25 59.24 -13.40
C TYR A 11 -19.34 59.66 -12.41
N TYR A 12 -19.08 59.43 -11.13
CA TYR A 12 -20.06 59.59 -10.07
C TYR A 12 -20.01 60.98 -9.45
N GLU A 13 -21.17 61.61 -9.22
CA GLU A 13 -21.26 62.94 -8.61
C GLU A 13 -20.74 62.98 -7.17
N ASP A 14 -20.81 61.86 -6.46
CA ASP A 14 -20.32 61.66 -5.09
C ASP A 14 -18.90 61.06 -5.04
N GLY A 15 -18.27 60.82 -6.19
CA GLY A 15 -16.90 60.30 -6.25
C GLY A 15 -15.88 61.29 -5.66
N ASP A 16 -14.95 60.76 -4.86
CA ASP A 16 -13.97 61.46 -4.03
C ASP A 16 -12.53 61.42 -4.59
N ILE A 17 -12.35 60.85 -5.80
CA ILE A 17 -11.09 60.86 -6.56
C ILE A 17 -11.33 60.89 -8.07
N LEU A 18 -10.41 61.56 -8.78
CA LEU A 18 -10.32 61.52 -10.24
C LEU A 18 -9.15 60.65 -10.68
N ILE A 19 -9.42 59.64 -11.51
CA ILE A 19 -8.37 58.83 -12.15
C ILE A 19 -8.43 59.06 -13.64
N THR A 20 -7.38 59.60 -14.23
CA THR A 20 -7.24 59.73 -15.68
C THR A 20 -6.44 58.56 -16.22
N VAL A 21 -7.04 57.76 -17.09
CA VAL A 21 -6.41 56.63 -17.78
C VAL A 21 -6.36 56.96 -19.26
N GLN A 22 -5.16 57.08 -19.83
CA GLN A 22 -4.94 57.66 -21.15
C GLN A 22 -5.54 59.08 -21.26
N ASP A 23 -6.57 59.27 -22.09
CA ASP A 23 -7.29 60.53 -22.27
C ASP A 23 -8.64 60.57 -21.55
N VAL A 24 -9.08 59.46 -20.94
CA VAL A 24 -10.38 59.32 -20.28
C VAL A 24 -10.27 59.56 -18.78
N THR A 25 -11.14 60.40 -18.23
CA THR A 25 -11.20 60.71 -16.79
C THR A 25 -12.38 60.02 -16.12
N PHE A 26 -12.08 59.25 -15.08
CA PHE A 26 -13.02 58.53 -14.23
C PHE A 26 -13.18 59.30 -12.90
N ARG A 27 -14.42 59.48 -12.44
CA ARG A 27 -14.70 60.02 -11.10
C ARG A 27 -15.32 58.93 -10.25
N ILE A 28 -14.59 58.45 -9.25
CA ILE A 28 -14.87 57.19 -8.55
C ILE A 28 -14.62 57.31 -7.05
N HIS A 29 -14.92 56.24 -6.31
CA HIS A 29 -14.80 56.15 -4.86
C HIS A 29 -13.50 55.46 -4.43
N LYS A 30 -12.66 56.14 -3.65
CA LYS A 30 -11.41 55.62 -3.09
C LYS A 30 -11.64 54.33 -2.30
N ASN A 31 -12.72 54.26 -1.52
CA ASN A 31 -13.00 53.12 -0.65
C ASN A 31 -13.17 51.82 -1.44
N ILE A 32 -13.88 51.84 -2.58
CA ILE A 32 -14.12 50.64 -3.40
C ILE A 32 -12.79 50.09 -3.94
N LEU A 33 -11.95 50.95 -4.54
CA LEU A 33 -10.64 50.54 -5.04
C LEU A 33 -9.67 50.17 -3.93
N SER A 34 -9.73 50.82 -2.76
CA SER A 34 -8.84 50.53 -1.62
C SER A 34 -9.13 49.20 -0.95
N ILE A 35 -10.40 48.78 -0.96
CA ILE A 35 -10.83 47.45 -0.50
C ILE A 35 -10.34 46.40 -1.49
N ALA A 36 -10.54 46.64 -2.79
CA ALA A 36 -10.24 45.68 -3.84
C ALA A 36 -8.74 45.56 -4.17
N SER A 37 -7.94 46.62 -3.96
CA SER A 37 -6.52 46.70 -4.29
C SER A 37 -5.73 47.40 -3.18
N LYS A 38 -4.71 46.72 -2.69
CA LYS A 38 -3.73 47.30 -1.77
C LYS A 38 -2.92 48.41 -2.44
N VAL A 39 -2.51 48.22 -3.69
CA VAL A 39 -1.73 49.20 -4.44
C VAL A 39 -2.49 50.51 -4.56
N PHE A 40 -3.78 50.49 -4.90
CA PHE A 40 -4.58 51.71 -4.95
C PHE A 40 -4.79 52.34 -3.58
N ARG A 41 -5.03 51.55 -2.53
CA ARG A 41 -5.10 52.05 -1.15
C ARG A 41 -3.84 52.84 -0.78
N ASP A 42 -2.68 52.28 -1.09
CA ASP A 42 -1.39 52.91 -0.80
C ASP A 42 -1.15 54.13 -1.70
N MET A 43 -1.46 54.06 -3.00
CA MET A 43 -1.36 55.20 -3.94
C MET A 43 -2.21 56.39 -3.48
N PHE A 44 -3.39 56.17 -2.92
CA PHE A 44 -4.26 57.26 -2.46
C PHE A 44 -3.74 57.99 -1.23
N THR A 45 -2.84 57.39 -0.44
CA THR A 45 -2.17 58.10 0.66
C THR A 45 -1.20 59.17 0.18
N CYS A 46 -0.73 59.05 -1.08
CA CYS A 46 0.25 59.94 -1.70
C CYS A 46 -0.39 60.89 -2.75
N ALA A 47 -1.71 60.82 -2.95
CA ALA A 47 -2.40 61.64 -3.95
C ALA A 47 -2.44 63.12 -3.52
N THR A 48 -1.88 64.00 -4.33
CA THR A 48 -1.89 65.46 -4.12
C THR A 48 -3.17 66.09 -4.67
N SER A 49 -3.71 67.10 -3.99
CA SER A 49 -4.78 67.96 -4.51
C SER A 49 -4.25 68.80 -5.68
N SER A 50 -4.84 68.65 -6.87
CA SER A 50 -4.51 69.47 -8.03
C SER A 50 -5.13 70.85 -7.90
N SER A 51 -4.36 71.91 -8.14
CA SER A 51 -4.71 73.32 -7.88
C SER A 51 -5.86 73.93 -8.71
N GLU A 52 -6.63 73.13 -9.45
CA GLU A 52 -7.77 73.59 -10.27
C GLU A 52 -9.10 72.87 -9.96
N GLU A 53 -9.09 71.75 -9.23
CA GLU A 53 -10.29 70.99 -8.80
C GLU A 53 -10.06 70.50 -7.36
N GLU A 54 -11.00 70.71 -6.42
CA GLU A 54 -10.87 70.37 -4.99
C GLU A 54 -10.66 68.86 -4.70
N LEU A 55 -10.72 68.00 -5.72
CA LEU A 55 -10.55 66.55 -5.61
C LEU A 55 -9.13 66.10 -5.94
N PRO A 56 -8.55 65.15 -5.18
CA PRO A 56 -7.28 64.50 -5.54
C PRO A 56 -7.38 63.80 -6.90
N SER A 57 -6.30 63.85 -7.68
CA SER A 57 -6.24 63.22 -9.01
C SER A 57 -5.02 62.31 -9.19
N LEU A 58 -5.20 61.23 -9.96
CA LEU A 58 -4.18 60.23 -10.30
C LEU A 58 -4.18 59.97 -11.81
N THR A 59 -3.01 59.76 -12.43
CA THR A 59 -2.91 59.42 -13.85
C THR A 59 -2.26 58.06 -14.06
N LEU A 60 -2.90 57.18 -14.84
CA LEU A 60 -2.39 55.88 -15.26
C LEU A 60 -2.05 55.94 -16.76
N THR A 61 -0.78 55.80 -17.11
CA THR A 61 -0.29 55.99 -18.49
C THR A 61 -0.10 54.71 -19.28
N ASP A 62 -0.04 53.57 -18.59
CA ASP A 62 0.29 52.24 -19.12
C ASP A 62 -0.88 51.26 -18.96
N THR A 63 -2.11 51.76 -19.05
CA THR A 63 -3.34 50.99 -18.95
C THR A 63 -4.36 51.53 -19.97
N SER A 64 -5.10 50.63 -20.64
CA SER A 64 -6.17 51.02 -21.56
C SER A 64 -7.38 51.55 -20.77
N SER A 65 -7.95 52.67 -21.20
CA SER A 65 -9.16 53.24 -20.58
C SER A 65 -10.33 52.25 -20.63
N THR A 66 -10.50 51.52 -21.73
CA THR A 66 -11.55 50.50 -21.89
C THR A 66 -11.35 49.30 -20.94
N THR A 67 -10.12 48.82 -20.80
CA THR A 67 -9.84 47.69 -19.90
C THR A 67 -10.05 48.11 -18.44
N PHE A 68 -9.65 49.34 -18.09
CA PHE A 68 -9.89 49.89 -16.76
C PHE A 68 -11.38 50.09 -16.47
N GLU A 69 -12.17 50.58 -17.44
CA GLU A 69 -13.63 50.66 -17.35
C GLU A 69 -14.25 49.28 -17.10
N ASN A 70 -13.87 48.26 -17.86
CA ASN A 70 -14.37 46.89 -17.66
C ASN A 70 -14.02 46.32 -16.27
N LEU A 71 -12.83 46.63 -15.76
CA LEU A 71 -12.43 46.25 -14.40
C LEU A 71 -13.29 46.97 -13.35
N LEU A 72 -13.53 48.27 -13.50
CA LEU A 72 -14.43 49.02 -12.63
C LEU A 72 -15.86 48.45 -12.69
N ALA A 73 -16.33 48.08 -13.88
CA ALA A 73 -17.64 47.49 -14.08
C ALA A 73 -17.78 46.10 -13.43
N TYR A 74 -16.68 45.41 -13.18
CA TYR A 74 -16.62 44.19 -12.38
C TYR A 74 -16.62 44.48 -10.86
N LEU A 75 -15.96 45.54 -10.41
CA LEU A 75 -15.82 45.89 -8.99
C LEU A 75 -17.05 46.61 -8.41
N TYR A 76 -17.76 47.37 -9.22
CA TYR A 76 -18.89 48.19 -8.76
C TYR A 76 -20.20 47.39 -8.70
N PRO A 77 -20.98 47.48 -7.60
CA PRO A 77 -22.18 46.64 -7.40
C PRO A 77 -23.32 46.84 -8.40
N HIS A 78 -23.44 48.02 -9.02
CA HIS A 78 -24.53 48.37 -9.93
C HIS A 78 -24.18 48.15 -11.41
N THR A 79 -22.96 47.71 -11.69
CA THR A 79 -22.46 47.32 -13.00
C THR A 79 -22.12 45.83 -12.99
N PHE A 80 -22.10 45.19 -14.16
CA PHE A 80 -21.73 43.78 -14.24
C PHE A 80 -20.99 43.48 -15.54
N THR A 81 -19.69 43.25 -15.43
CA THR A 81 -18.87 42.71 -16.53
C THR A 81 -18.28 41.38 -16.11
N PRO A 82 -18.78 40.23 -16.59
CA PRO A 82 -18.24 38.93 -16.21
C PRO A 82 -16.83 38.71 -16.78
N ILE A 83 -16.04 37.86 -16.13
CA ILE A 83 -14.79 37.37 -16.68
C ILE A 83 -15.10 36.34 -17.78
N THR A 84 -14.53 36.56 -18.95
CA THR A 84 -14.71 35.75 -20.16
C THR A 84 -13.38 35.67 -20.93
N TRP A 85 -13.30 34.84 -21.98
CA TRP A 85 -12.11 34.79 -22.85
C TRP A 85 -11.72 36.13 -23.48
N LYS A 86 -12.67 37.05 -23.65
CA LYS A 86 -12.41 38.37 -24.24
C LYS A 86 -11.60 39.28 -23.33
N ASN A 87 -11.72 39.13 -22.01
CA ASN A 87 -11.13 40.06 -21.04
C ASN A 87 -10.21 39.39 -20.00
N VAL A 88 -10.24 38.06 -19.84
CA VAL A 88 -9.48 37.34 -18.79
C VAL A 88 -7.98 37.62 -18.82
N THR A 89 -7.37 37.73 -20.00
CA THR A 89 -5.93 38.03 -20.11
C THR A 89 -5.60 39.41 -19.56
N GLU A 90 -6.39 40.41 -19.93
CA GLU A 90 -6.20 41.79 -19.53
C GLU A 90 -6.58 42.00 -18.06
N PHE A 91 -7.60 41.29 -17.59
CA PHE A 91 -8.00 41.27 -16.18
C PHE A 91 -6.90 40.70 -15.30
N CYS A 92 -6.29 39.56 -15.66
CA CYS A 92 -5.16 39.04 -14.90
C CYS A 92 -3.97 40.01 -14.92
N GLN A 93 -3.68 40.67 -16.06
CA GLN A 93 -2.59 41.65 -16.15
C GLN A 93 -2.79 42.84 -15.20
N LEU A 94 -4.00 43.43 -15.18
CA LEU A 94 -4.31 44.54 -14.28
C LEU A 94 -4.38 44.08 -12.82
N ALA A 95 -4.94 42.90 -12.58
CA ALA A 95 -5.11 42.37 -11.25
C ALA A 95 -3.78 42.01 -10.58
N ASP A 96 -2.83 41.46 -11.34
CA ASP A 96 -1.46 41.21 -10.87
C ASP A 96 -0.72 42.53 -10.60
N LYS A 97 -0.75 43.46 -11.56
CA LYS A 97 -0.07 44.75 -11.46
C LYS A 97 -0.52 45.60 -10.27
N TYR A 98 -1.83 45.62 -10.01
CA TYR A 98 -2.42 46.45 -8.95
C TYR A 98 -2.89 45.62 -7.75
N GLU A 99 -2.51 44.35 -7.62
CA GLU A 99 -2.89 43.47 -6.50
C GLU A 99 -4.41 43.36 -6.24
N PHE A 100 -5.23 43.20 -7.29
CA PHE A 100 -6.65 42.86 -7.16
C PHE A 100 -6.85 41.36 -6.98
N ASN A 101 -6.55 40.84 -5.78
CA ASN A 101 -6.59 39.40 -5.49
C ASN A 101 -7.94 38.74 -5.82
N MET A 102 -9.06 39.41 -5.53
CA MET A 102 -10.40 38.90 -5.86
C MET A 102 -10.61 38.67 -7.37
N VAL A 103 -9.96 39.48 -8.22
CA VAL A 103 -10.05 39.34 -9.68
C VAL A 103 -9.15 38.20 -10.16
N ILE A 104 -7.96 38.03 -9.56
CA ILE A 104 -7.08 36.88 -9.80
C ILE A 104 -7.81 35.56 -9.46
N GLU A 105 -8.46 35.50 -8.30
CA GLU A 105 -9.24 34.33 -7.87
C GLU A 105 -10.43 34.04 -8.80
N ALA A 106 -11.15 35.07 -9.22
CA ALA A 106 -12.25 34.93 -10.17
C ALA A 106 -11.77 34.46 -11.55
N ALA A 107 -10.60 34.92 -12.00
CA ALA A 107 -9.98 34.47 -13.23
C ALA A 107 -9.53 33.00 -13.13
N ASP A 108 -8.92 32.57 -12.03
CA ASP A 108 -8.58 31.17 -11.78
C ASP A 108 -9.84 30.28 -11.80
N ASN A 109 -10.93 30.70 -11.17
CA ASN A 109 -12.20 29.97 -11.18
C ASN A 109 -12.82 29.87 -12.58
N PHE A 110 -12.79 30.97 -13.35
CA PHE A 110 -13.21 30.95 -14.75
C PHE A 110 -12.37 29.97 -15.57
N LEU A 111 -11.04 29.99 -15.42
CA LEU A 111 -10.15 29.11 -16.16
C LEU A 111 -10.32 27.64 -15.74
N LYS A 112 -10.50 27.33 -14.45
CA LYS A 112 -10.82 25.96 -13.99
C LYS A 112 -12.05 25.38 -14.66
N ALA A 113 -13.07 26.19 -14.88
CA ALA A 113 -14.30 25.74 -15.53
C ALA A 113 -14.19 25.63 -17.06
N ASN A 114 -13.27 26.37 -17.69
CA ASN A 114 -13.28 26.56 -19.15
C ASN A 114 -11.95 26.23 -19.86
N PHE A 115 -10.92 25.75 -19.17
CA PHE A 115 -9.57 25.60 -19.74
C PHE A 115 -9.51 24.77 -21.03
N GLN A 116 -10.45 23.83 -21.21
CA GLN A 116 -10.55 22.99 -22.41
C GLN A 116 -10.88 23.78 -23.68
N GLU A 117 -11.57 24.92 -23.56
CA GLU A 117 -11.94 25.75 -24.71
C GLU A 117 -10.72 26.43 -25.35
N ASN A 118 -9.76 26.87 -24.51
CA ASN A 118 -8.53 27.53 -24.95
C ASN A 118 -7.33 27.07 -24.10
N PRO A 119 -6.84 25.84 -24.30
CA PRO A 119 -5.85 25.21 -23.41
C PRO A 119 -4.53 25.96 -23.39
N LEU A 120 -4.08 26.48 -24.54
CA LEU A 120 -2.78 27.15 -24.64
C LEU A 120 -2.79 28.50 -23.92
N ILE A 121 -3.88 29.26 -24.06
CA ILE A 121 -4.04 30.53 -23.34
C ILE A 121 -4.20 30.26 -21.84
N SER A 122 -4.96 29.24 -21.47
CA SER A 122 -5.09 28.80 -20.06
C SER A 122 -3.73 28.49 -19.45
N LEU A 123 -2.90 27.73 -20.15
CA LEU A 123 -1.57 27.37 -19.67
C LEU A 123 -0.66 28.59 -19.56
N VAL A 124 -0.70 29.51 -20.54
CA VAL A 124 0.06 30.77 -20.48
C VAL A 124 -0.32 31.62 -19.27
N LEU A 125 -1.62 31.74 -18.98
CA LEU A 125 -2.10 32.49 -17.81
C LEU A 125 -1.71 31.76 -16.51
N ALA A 126 -1.86 30.44 -16.47
CA ALA A 126 -1.55 29.64 -15.31
C ALA A 126 -0.05 29.61 -14.97
N ASP A 127 0.81 29.51 -15.99
CA ASP A 127 2.28 29.59 -15.87
C ASP A 127 2.71 30.96 -15.34
N ARG A 128 2.06 32.03 -15.80
CA ARG A 128 2.40 33.40 -15.40
C ARG A 128 1.93 33.76 -13.98
N TYR A 129 0.70 33.38 -13.63
CA TYR A 129 0.06 33.82 -12.38
C TYR A 129 -0.02 32.72 -11.30
N GLY A 130 0.54 31.53 -11.56
CA GLY A 130 0.63 30.46 -10.57
C GLY A 130 -0.66 29.67 -10.33
N PHE A 131 -1.56 29.58 -11.32
CA PHE A 131 -2.81 28.82 -11.21
C PHE A 131 -2.56 27.31 -11.28
N LYS A 132 -2.21 26.69 -10.15
CA LYS A 132 -1.72 25.30 -10.08
C LYS A 132 -2.64 24.28 -10.75
N CYS A 133 -3.95 24.34 -10.49
CA CYS A 133 -4.94 23.41 -11.06
C CYS A 133 -5.04 23.58 -12.58
N VAL A 134 -5.21 24.82 -13.04
CA VAL A 134 -5.29 25.14 -14.47
C VAL A 134 -4.00 24.74 -15.17
N TYR A 135 -2.84 25.06 -14.61
CA TYR A 135 -1.53 24.70 -15.14
C TYR A 135 -1.43 23.19 -15.37
N LYS A 136 -1.82 22.40 -14.37
CA LYS A 136 -1.86 20.92 -14.47
C LYS A 136 -2.75 20.47 -15.62
N GLU A 137 -4.03 20.83 -15.60
CA GLU A 137 -5.00 20.26 -16.55
C GLU A 137 -4.79 20.75 -17.98
N SER A 138 -4.43 22.03 -18.16
CA SER A 138 -4.14 22.55 -19.50
C SER A 138 -2.80 22.04 -20.06
N SER A 139 -1.79 21.78 -19.21
CA SER A 139 -0.53 21.18 -19.67
C SER A 139 -0.71 19.79 -20.28
N LYS A 140 -1.64 18.97 -19.76
CA LYS A 140 -1.99 17.66 -20.34
C LYS A 140 -2.51 17.79 -21.77
N LEU A 141 -3.44 18.73 -21.99
CA LEU A 141 -4.02 18.99 -23.31
C LEU A 141 -2.98 19.50 -24.31
N ILE A 142 -2.07 20.36 -23.85
CA ILE A 142 -0.96 20.87 -24.66
C ILE A 142 0.04 19.75 -24.97
N LEU A 143 0.39 18.91 -23.99
CA LEU A 143 1.30 17.79 -24.18
C LEU A 143 0.75 16.80 -25.22
N ASP A 144 -0.56 16.53 -25.18
CA ASP A 144 -1.21 15.61 -26.10
C ASP A 144 -1.09 16.04 -27.57
N ASN A 145 -1.08 17.36 -27.83
CA ASN A 145 -0.97 17.93 -29.16
C ASN A 145 0.22 18.89 -29.29
N LEU A 146 1.34 18.57 -28.61
CA LEU A 146 2.46 19.51 -28.45
C LEU A 146 3.03 19.99 -29.78
N LEU A 147 3.13 19.10 -30.77
CA LEU A 147 3.66 19.42 -32.09
C LEU A 147 2.81 20.48 -32.82
N GLN A 148 1.50 20.47 -32.60
CA GLN A 148 0.59 21.46 -33.16
C GLN A 148 0.77 22.82 -32.45
N TYR A 149 0.72 22.82 -31.11
CA TYR A 149 0.80 24.05 -30.33
C TYR A 149 2.16 24.74 -30.36
N LYS A 150 3.26 23.99 -30.58
CA LYS A 150 4.62 24.54 -30.63
C LYS A 150 4.80 25.66 -31.67
N GLY A 151 4.03 25.63 -32.75
CA GLY A 151 4.05 26.65 -33.80
C GLY A 151 3.33 27.95 -33.44
N ASP A 152 2.44 27.92 -32.45
CA ASP A 152 1.53 29.02 -32.17
C ASP A 152 2.22 30.17 -31.41
N LEU A 153 1.81 31.42 -31.70
CA LEU A 153 2.37 32.59 -31.04
C LEU A 153 2.21 32.58 -29.52
N PRO A 154 1.07 32.16 -28.92
CA PRO A 154 0.93 32.07 -27.47
C PRO A 154 1.90 31.07 -26.83
N PHE A 155 2.33 30.02 -27.54
CA PHE A 155 3.28 29.05 -27.01
C PHE A 155 4.63 29.69 -26.69
N LYS A 156 5.04 30.70 -27.47
CA LYS A 156 6.25 31.48 -27.21
C LYS A 156 6.15 32.37 -25.96
N LYS A 157 4.94 32.59 -25.43
CA LYS A 157 4.69 33.36 -24.20
C LYS A 157 4.84 32.52 -22.92
N LEU A 158 4.93 31.20 -23.04
CA LEU A 158 5.25 30.31 -21.92
C LEU A 158 6.69 30.52 -21.46
N SER A 159 6.92 30.36 -20.16
CA SER A 159 8.25 30.39 -19.55
C SER A 159 9.20 29.37 -20.19
N SER A 160 10.51 29.61 -20.08
CA SER A 160 11.50 28.63 -20.53
C SER A 160 11.33 27.30 -19.81
N ASP A 161 11.03 27.34 -18.51
CA ASP A 161 10.91 26.16 -17.67
C ASP A 161 9.72 25.29 -18.11
N THR A 162 8.57 25.91 -18.33
CA THR A 162 7.36 25.21 -18.81
C THR A 162 7.55 24.62 -20.21
N ARG A 163 8.20 25.36 -21.12
CA ARG A 163 8.52 24.83 -22.47
C ARG A 163 9.51 23.67 -22.42
N CYS A 164 10.53 23.75 -21.56
CA CYS A 164 11.49 22.67 -21.35
C CYS A 164 10.79 21.43 -20.78
N ALA A 165 9.96 21.59 -19.74
CA ALA A 165 9.22 20.50 -19.13
C ALA A 165 8.28 19.79 -20.12
N LEU A 166 7.53 20.55 -20.92
CA LEU A 166 6.67 19.98 -21.97
C LEU A 166 7.49 19.19 -23.01
N MET A 167 8.63 19.71 -23.43
CA MET A 167 9.50 19.04 -24.40
C MET A 167 10.15 17.78 -23.81
N GLU A 168 10.65 17.86 -22.58
CA GLU A 168 11.22 16.73 -21.85
C GLU A 168 10.20 15.59 -21.73
N LYS A 169 8.97 15.91 -21.32
CA LYS A 169 7.90 14.91 -21.19
C LYS A 169 7.47 14.32 -22.52
N TYR A 170 7.44 15.13 -23.58
CA TYR A 170 7.18 14.61 -24.91
C TYR A 170 8.32 13.71 -25.41
N LEU A 171 9.57 14.02 -25.08
CA LEU A 171 10.72 13.16 -25.37
C LEU A 171 10.66 11.85 -24.58
N ASP A 172 10.29 11.87 -23.30
CA ASP A 172 10.07 10.68 -22.49
C ASP A 172 9.06 9.74 -23.19
N PHE A 173 7.94 10.29 -23.66
CA PHE A 173 6.94 9.55 -24.44
C PHE A 173 7.51 8.95 -25.74
N VAL A 174 8.25 9.74 -26.53
CA VAL A 174 8.86 9.27 -27.79
C VAL A 174 9.87 8.14 -27.52
N VAL A 175 10.68 8.26 -26.47
CA VAL A 175 11.64 7.24 -26.06
C VAL A 175 10.93 5.98 -25.57
N ALA A 176 9.84 6.11 -24.81
CA ALA A 176 9.04 5.00 -24.34
C ALA A 176 8.43 4.20 -25.51
N VAL A 177 7.83 4.89 -26.50
CA VAL A 177 7.29 4.26 -27.72
C VAL A 177 8.38 3.53 -28.49
N SER A 178 9.56 4.14 -28.64
CA SER A 178 10.69 3.54 -29.35
C SER A 178 11.24 2.31 -28.61
N SER A 179 11.40 2.42 -27.29
CA SER A 179 11.87 1.32 -26.43
C SER A 179 10.94 0.12 -26.44
N LEU A 180 9.62 0.36 -26.58
CA LEU A 180 8.63 -0.72 -26.68
C LEU A 180 8.79 -1.52 -27.99
N GLN A 181 9.28 -0.90 -29.06
CA GLN A 181 9.60 -1.61 -30.31
C GLN A 181 10.85 -2.50 -30.13
N ASP A 182 11.86 -2.04 -29.39
CA ASP A 182 13.08 -2.81 -29.11
C ASP A 182 12.81 -4.05 -28.24
N LEU A 183 11.82 -3.97 -27.33
CA LEU A 183 11.44 -5.07 -26.46
C LEU A 183 10.99 -6.32 -27.23
N LYS A 184 10.50 -6.16 -28.46
CA LYS A 184 10.09 -7.27 -29.34
C LYS A 184 11.17 -8.35 -29.46
N HIS A 185 12.44 -7.97 -29.41
CA HIS A 185 13.57 -8.88 -29.61
C HIS A 185 14.24 -9.31 -28.29
N GLN A 186 13.69 -8.93 -27.13
CA GLN A 186 14.29 -9.13 -25.81
C GLN A 186 13.50 -10.13 -24.95
N TYR A 187 13.20 -11.30 -25.49
CA TYR A 187 12.59 -12.38 -24.72
C TYR A 187 13.63 -13.05 -23.81
N ASP A 188 13.54 -12.84 -22.50
CA ASP A 188 14.43 -13.41 -21.48
C ASP A 188 13.68 -14.11 -20.33
N TYR A 189 12.40 -14.45 -20.56
CA TYR A 189 11.59 -15.11 -19.55
C TYR A 189 12.06 -16.55 -19.28
N HIS A 190 12.47 -16.79 -18.03
CA HIS A 190 12.79 -18.12 -17.52
C HIS A 190 11.60 -18.71 -16.79
N HIS A 191 11.09 -19.82 -17.31
CA HIS A 191 10.03 -20.57 -16.66
C HIS A 191 10.57 -21.30 -15.44
N ALA A 192 9.88 -21.18 -14.30
CA ALA A 192 10.24 -21.95 -13.12
C ALA A 192 10.08 -23.48 -13.29
N CYS A 193 9.25 -23.92 -14.25
CA CYS A 193 9.16 -25.33 -14.65
C CYS A 193 10.41 -25.87 -15.38
N GLU A 194 11.35 -25.02 -15.83
CA GLU A 194 12.64 -25.44 -16.41
C GLU A 194 13.54 -26.17 -15.40
N LYS A 195 13.22 -26.10 -14.09
CA LYS A 195 13.98 -26.76 -13.02
C LYS A 195 13.67 -28.26 -12.86
N ASN A 196 12.67 -28.81 -13.58
CA ASN A 196 12.33 -30.24 -13.60
C ASN A 196 12.16 -30.74 -15.06
N PRO A 197 13.25 -31.11 -15.76
CA PRO A 197 13.27 -31.32 -17.22
C PRO A 197 12.57 -32.59 -17.74
N ASN A 198 12.02 -33.45 -16.87
CA ASN A 198 11.42 -34.73 -17.27
C ASN A 198 9.93 -34.66 -17.68
N LEU A 199 9.38 -33.46 -17.87
CA LEU A 199 7.97 -33.27 -18.24
C LEU A 199 7.87 -32.60 -19.63
N TYR A 200 7.31 -33.33 -20.59
CA TYR A 200 6.98 -32.85 -21.97
C TYR A 200 6.23 -31.50 -21.99
N THR A 201 5.55 -31.15 -20.89
CA THR A 201 4.84 -29.89 -20.68
C THR A 201 5.75 -28.65 -20.56
N VAL A 202 7.04 -28.79 -20.20
CA VAL A 202 7.98 -27.67 -20.05
C VAL A 202 8.34 -27.04 -21.39
N CYS A 203 8.67 -27.85 -22.41
CA CYS A 203 8.98 -27.36 -23.76
C CYS A 203 7.76 -26.69 -24.41
N LEU A 204 6.57 -27.25 -24.22
CA LEU A 204 5.31 -26.70 -24.75
C LEU A 204 4.96 -25.35 -24.10
N ASN A 205 5.17 -25.18 -22.80
CA ASN A 205 4.91 -23.91 -22.11
C ASN A 205 5.89 -22.82 -22.54
N LYS A 206 7.18 -23.15 -22.70
CA LYS A 206 8.19 -22.22 -23.22
C LYS A 206 7.86 -21.75 -24.64
N GLN A 207 7.52 -22.68 -25.52
CA GLN A 207 7.12 -22.33 -26.90
C GLN A 207 5.89 -21.43 -26.90
N LYS A 208 4.90 -21.70 -26.03
CA LYS A 208 3.67 -20.93 -25.95
C LYS A 208 3.86 -19.53 -25.38
N THR A 209 4.72 -19.31 -24.39
CA THR A 209 5.02 -17.96 -23.90
C THR A 209 5.89 -17.16 -24.86
N CYS A 210 6.84 -17.79 -25.56
CA CYS A 210 7.57 -17.13 -26.65
C CYS A 210 6.58 -16.63 -27.71
N GLN A 211 5.64 -17.49 -28.12
CA GLN A 211 4.62 -17.14 -29.10
C GLN A 211 3.68 -16.04 -28.60
N LEU A 212 3.29 -16.06 -27.33
CA LEU A 212 2.50 -14.99 -26.72
C LEU A 212 3.26 -13.66 -26.65
N TYR A 213 4.55 -13.69 -26.33
CA TYR A 213 5.42 -12.51 -26.31
C TYR A 213 5.50 -11.89 -27.71
N GLU A 214 5.83 -12.71 -28.70
CA GLU A 214 5.91 -12.29 -30.09
C GLU A 214 4.56 -11.79 -30.60
N ASP A 215 3.47 -12.53 -30.36
CA ASP A 215 2.11 -12.13 -30.76
C ASP A 215 1.70 -10.78 -30.16
N PHE A 216 2.06 -10.52 -28.90
CA PHE A 216 1.79 -9.27 -28.21
C PHE A 216 2.54 -8.11 -28.88
N PHE A 217 3.87 -8.17 -28.93
CA PHE A 217 4.68 -7.08 -29.47
C PHE A 217 4.54 -6.91 -30.98
N ASN A 218 4.20 -7.96 -31.74
CA ASN A 218 3.87 -7.84 -33.16
C ASN A 218 2.55 -7.11 -33.41
N GLY A 219 1.61 -7.16 -32.47
CA GLY A 219 0.31 -6.54 -32.62
C GLY A 219 0.21 -5.14 -32.02
N VAL A 220 1.13 -4.76 -31.12
CA VAL A 220 1.23 -3.37 -30.64
C VAL A 220 1.79 -2.50 -31.75
N GLN A 221 1.00 -1.52 -32.19
CA GLN A 221 1.38 -0.53 -33.19
C GLN A 221 1.20 0.85 -32.57
N LEU A 222 2.31 1.45 -32.15
CA LEU A 222 2.37 2.80 -31.60
C LEU A 222 3.20 3.69 -32.53
N ASP A 223 2.77 4.93 -32.66
CA ASP A 223 3.38 5.94 -33.52
C ASP A 223 3.71 7.17 -32.67
N PRO A 224 5.00 7.49 -32.45
CA PRO A 224 5.40 8.64 -31.63
C PRO A 224 5.00 9.99 -32.25
N THR A 225 4.61 10.04 -33.53
CA THR A 225 4.14 11.24 -34.21
C THR A 225 2.67 11.53 -33.98
N VAL A 226 1.93 10.57 -33.43
CA VAL A 226 0.51 10.66 -33.08
C VAL A 226 0.37 11.06 -31.60
N PRO A 227 -0.68 11.83 -31.22
CA PRO A 227 -0.95 12.17 -29.83
C PRO A 227 -0.83 11.00 -28.84
N PRO A 228 -0.19 11.20 -27.67
CA PRO A 228 -0.12 10.22 -26.59
C PRO A 228 -1.47 9.57 -26.23
N SER A 229 -2.55 10.35 -26.17
CA SER A 229 -3.89 9.85 -25.86
C SER A 229 -4.43 8.88 -26.91
N ILE A 230 -4.14 9.13 -28.19
CA ILE A 230 -4.53 8.25 -29.29
C ILE A 230 -3.71 6.96 -29.24
N ASN A 231 -2.40 7.06 -29.01
CA ASN A 231 -1.55 5.89 -28.80
C ASN A 231 -2.03 5.02 -27.64
N LEU A 232 -2.38 5.64 -26.51
CA LEU A 232 -2.94 4.94 -25.35
C LEU A 232 -4.27 4.24 -25.71
N ASN A 233 -5.17 4.92 -26.41
CA ASN A 233 -6.44 4.33 -26.84
C ASN A 233 -6.25 3.15 -27.80
N LEU A 234 -5.32 3.27 -28.76
CA LEU A 234 -4.95 2.19 -29.67
C LEU A 234 -4.36 1.00 -28.92
N PHE A 235 -3.45 1.26 -27.98
CA PHE A 235 -2.86 0.25 -27.10
C PHE A 235 -3.95 -0.48 -26.29
N LEU A 236 -4.82 0.24 -25.60
CA LEU A 236 -5.91 -0.34 -24.81
C LEU A 236 -6.88 -1.15 -25.66
N LYS A 237 -7.21 -0.67 -26.87
CA LYS A 237 -8.05 -1.41 -27.83
C LYS A 237 -7.37 -2.69 -28.31
N TYR A 238 -6.07 -2.64 -28.61
CA TYR A 238 -5.29 -3.81 -28.98
C TYR A 238 -5.23 -4.82 -27.84
N CYS A 239 -4.93 -4.37 -26.63
CA CYS A 239 -4.95 -5.16 -25.41
C CYS A 239 -6.26 -5.94 -25.26
N LYS A 240 -7.43 -5.29 -25.40
CA LYS A 240 -8.74 -5.96 -25.39
C LYS A 240 -8.88 -7.05 -26.47
N LYS A 241 -8.37 -6.79 -27.67
CA LYS A 241 -8.34 -7.78 -28.79
C LYS A 241 -7.41 -8.95 -28.48
N PHE A 242 -6.23 -8.67 -27.92
CA PHE A 242 -5.25 -9.68 -27.50
C PHE A 242 -5.85 -10.60 -26.42
N LYS A 243 -6.51 -10.03 -25.39
CA LYS A 243 -7.29 -10.81 -24.41
C LYS A 243 -8.29 -11.75 -25.08
N LYS A 244 -9.12 -11.20 -25.99
CA LYS A 244 -10.15 -12.01 -26.68
C LYS A 244 -9.54 -13.14 -27.51
N LYS A 245 -8.42 -12.89 -28.19
CA LYS A 245 -7.68 -13.90 -28.97
C LYS A 245 -7.11 -15.00 -28.08
N HIS A 246 -6.71 -14.66 -26.86
CA HIS A 246 -6.07 -15.55 -25.90
C HIS A 246 -6.94 -15.81 -24.66
N ALA A 247 -8.24 -16.07 -24.85
CA ALA A 247 -9.17 -16.30 -23.73
C ALA A 247 -8.95 -17.64 -23.01
N LEU A 248 -8.33 -18.62 -23.68
CA LEU A 248 -8.06 -19.98 -23.16
C LEU A 248 -6.57 -20.17 -22.85
N LEU A 249 -6.08 -19.46 -21.84
CA LEU A 249 -4.71 -19.57 -21.38
C LEU A 249 -4.61 -20.52 -20.18
N ASN A 250 -3.55 -21.33 -20.19
CA ASN A 250 -3.18 -22.07 -19.00
C ASN A 250 -2.52 -21.12 -17.98
N GLN A 251 -2.44 -21.55 -16.73
CA GLN A 251 -1.93 -20.75 -15.61
C GLN A 251 -0.52 -20.20 -15.82
N CYS A 252 0.34 -20.97 -16.49
CA CYS A 252 1.71 -20.59 -16.80
C CYS A 252 1.77 -19.38 -17.76
N ASN A 253 0.88 -19.35 -18.75
CA ASN A 253 0.76 -18.22 -19.67
C ASN A 253 0.10 -17.00 -19.03
N ILE A 254 -0.86 -17.21 -18.11
CA ILE A 254 -1.49 -16.12 -17.35
C ILE A 254 -0.45 -15.45 -16.45
N TYR A 255 0.34 -16.23 -15.70
CA TYR A 255 1.42 -15.73 -14.85
C TYR A 255 2.47 -14.98 -15.66
N PHE A 256 2.88 -15.55 -16.80
CA PHE A 256 3.79 -14.87 -17.74
C PHE A 256 3.25 -13.51 -18.18
N ILE A 257 1.95 -13.41 -18.51
CA ILE A 257 1.33 -12.12 -18.86
C ILE A 257 1.36 -11.18 -17.64
N GLN A 258 0.91 -11.64 -16.48
CA GLN A 258 0.70 -10.81 -15.29
C GLN A 258 2.00 -10.28 -14.67
N HIS A 259 3.01 -11.13 -14.52
CA HIS A 259 4.19 -10.80 -13.72
C HIS A 259 5.42 -10.49 -14.56
N TYR A 260 5.51 -11.04 -15.77
CA TYR A 260 6.65 -10.78 -16.66
C TYR A 260 6.31 -9.78 -17.76
N LEU A 261 5.28 -10.03 -18.56
CA LEU A 261 4.96 -9.19 -19.72
C LEU A 261 4.51 -7.79 -19.28
N ILE A 262 3.57 -7.70 -18.32
CA ILE A 262 3.13 -6.42 -17.74
C ILE A 262 4.31 -5.72 -17.07
N GLY A 263 5.07 -6.41 -16.23
CA GLY A 263 6.25 -5.83 -15.56
C GLY A 263 7.28 -5.27 -16.55
N LYS A 264 7.53 -5.98 -17.66
CA LYS A 264 8.39 -5.51 -18.77
C LYS A 264 7.80 -4.27 -19.45
N ILE A 265 6.51 -4.24 -19.72
CA ILE A 265 5.85 -3.08 -20.36
C ILE A 265 5.90 -1.87 -19.43
N VAL A 266 5.51 -2.03 -18.17
CA VAL A 266 5.44 -0.97 -17.17
C VAL A 266 6.81 -0.35 -16.93
N LYS A 267 7.84 -1.18 -16.73
CA LYS A 267 9.22 -0.72 -16.51
C LYS A 267 9.75 0.17 -17.64
N TYR A 268 9.36 -0.10 -18.88
CA TYR A 268 9.90 0.58 -20.07
C TYR A 268 9.01 1.72 -20.57
N LEU A 269 7.69 1.66 -20.38
CA LEU A 269 6.78 2.75 -20.74
C LEU A 269 6.77 3.90 -19.72
N PHE A 270 7.08 3.63 -18.45
CA PHE A 270 6.87 4.60 -17.36
C PHE A 270 8.11 4.85 -16.49
N SER A 271 9.31 4.49 -16.98
CA SER A 271 10.64 4.70 -16.37
C SER A 271 10.67 5.47 -15.03
N GLY A 272 10.28 4.80 -13.94
CA GLY A 272 10.42 5.30 -12.57
C GLY A 272 9.19 5.90 -11.88
N ASP A 273 8.01 5.96 -12.50
CA ASP A 273 6.78 6.43 -11.81
C ASP A 273 5.85 5.29 -11.38
N ILE A 274 5.65 5.17 -10.06
CA ILE A 274 4.92 4.09 -9.38
C ILE A 274 3.40 4.22 -9.57
N LYS A 275 2.84 5.43 -9.74
CA LYS A 275 1.37 5.64 -9.80
C LYS A 275 0.77 5.41 -11.19
N ALA A 276 1.48 5.80 -12.25
CA ALA A 276 1.10 5.49 -13.63
C ALA A 276 1.18 3.97 -13.90
N ALA A 277 2.17 3.30 -13.29
CA ALA A 277 2.27 1.85 -13.25
C ALA A 277 0.98 1.23 -12.68
N ASP A 278 0.50 1.66 -11.51
CA ASP A 278 -0.72 1.13 -10.88
C ASP A 278 -1.97 1.21 -11.78
N THR A 279 -2.12 2.30 -12.56
CA THR A 279 -3.31 2.51 -13.42
C THR A 279 -3.30 1.62 -14.67
N LEU A 280 -2.14 1.51 -15.34
CA LEU A 280 -2.01 0.60 -16.48
C LEU A 280 -1.94 -0.86 -16.02
N GLU A 281 -1.33 -1.13 -14.87
CA GLU A 281 -1.34 -2.42 -14.22
C GLU A 281 -2.79 -2.82 -13.93
N LEU A 282 -3.64 -1.94 -13.37
CA LEU A 282 -5.07 -2.20 -13.17
C LEU A 282 -5.81 -2.51 -14.48
N ALA A 283 -5.52 -1.77 -15.57
CA ALA A 283 -6.12 -1.95 -16.89
C ALA A 283 -5.64 -3.23 -17.64
N LEU A 284 -4.39 -3.62 -17.45
CA LEU A 284 -3.78 -4.83 -18.02
C LEU A 284 -4.10 -6.07 -17.16
N ILE A 285 -4.21 -5.91 -15.84
CA ILE A 285 -4.73 -6.92 -14.91
C ILE A 285 -6.17 -7.28 -15.30
N THR A 286 -7.00 -6.32 -15.73
CA THR A 286 -8.34 -6.61 -16.28
C THR A 286 -8.30 -7.49 -17.54
N LEU A 287 -7.17 -7.57 -18.25
CA LEU A 287 -6.98 -8.46 -19.41
C LEU A 287 -6.77 -9.92 -19.00
N ALA A 288 -6.26 -10.18 -17.80
CA ALA A 288 -6.00 -11.53 -17.29
C ALA A 288 -7.13 -12.08 -16.39
N GLN A 289 -8.13 -11.26 -16.06
CA GLN A 289 -8.97 -11.47 -14.88
C GLN A 289 -10.30 -12.22 -15.06
N ASP A 290 -10.77 -12.47 -16.29
CA ASP A 290 -11.98 -13.28 -16.48
C ASP A 290 -11.73 -14.80 -16.36
N THR A 291 -10.46 -15.23 -16.36
CA THR A 291 -10.08 -16.64 -16.14
C THR A 291 -9.77 -16.97 -14.68
N ILE A 292 -9.68 -15.99 -13.77
CA ILE A 292 -9.41 -16.20 -12.33
C ILE A 292 -10.71 -16.19 -11.52
N ALA A 293 -11.75 -15.49 -12.00
CA ALA A 293 -13.04 -15.35 -11.31
C ALA A 293 -13.82 -16.67 -11.11
N SER A 294 -13.38 -17.77 -11.71
CA SER A 294 -14.08 -19.05 -11.70
C SER A 294 -13.18 -20.27 -11.48
N ASN A 295 -11.87 -20.08 -11.37
CA ASN A 295 -10.93 -21.18 -11.20
C ASN A 295 -10.44 -21.25 -9.74
N CYS A 296 -10.61 -22.43 -9.16
CA CYS A 296 -10.31 -22.74 -7.76
C CYS A 296 -8.87 -23.17 -7.53
N ILE A 297 -8.04 -22.92 -8.54
CA ILE A 297 -6.62 -23.22 -8.57
C ILE A 297 -5.86 -21.91 -8.64
N VAL A 298 -5.00 -21.73 -7.66
CA VAL A 298 -4.19 -20.52 -7.43
C VAL A 298 -2.72 -20.97 -7.27
N PRO A 299 -1.72 -20.19 -7.75
CA PRO A 299 -0.39 -20.67 -8.13
C PRO A 299 0.43 -21.39 -7.05
N LEU A 300 1.22 -22.37 -7.49
CA LEU A 300 2.11 -23.21 -6.67
C LEU A 300 3.54 -22.64 -6.51
N GLU A 301 3.83 -21.41 -6.93
CA GLU A 301 5.23 -20.96 -7.00
C GLU A 301 5.63 -20.00 -5.87
N PRO A 302 6.52 -20.44 -4.95
CA PRO A 302 7.00 -19.61 -3.83
C PRO A 302 7.67 -18.33 -4.35
N VAL A 303 7.38 -17.20 -3.71
CA VAL A 303 8.11 -15.94 -3.93
C VAL A 303 9.51 -16.11 -3.34
N PRO A 304 10.60 -16.03 -4.13
CA PRO A 304 11.94 -16.15 -3.58
C PRO A 304 12.26 -14.95 -2.67
N VAL A 305 12.38 -15.23 -1.37
CA VAL A 305 12.91 -14.29 -0.36
C VAL A 305 14.42 -14.46 -0.31
N GLU A 306 15.18 -13.38 -0.52
CA GLU A 306 16.65 -13.41 -0.56
C GLU A 306 17.29 -13.41 0.84
N ASN A 307 16.55 -12.99 1.86
CA ASN A 307 16.99 -12.94 3.25
C ASN A 307 16.35 -14.08 4.06
N LYS A 308 17.11 -14.69 4.96
CA LYS A 308 16.60 -15.71 5.88
C LYS A 308 15.62 -15.05 6.87
N GLN A 309 14.34 -15.08 6.53
CA GLN A 309 13.24 -14.75 7.44
C GLN A 309 13.06 -15.88 8.46
N ILE A 310 12.73 -15.53 9.71
CA ILE A 310 12.37 -16.53 10.71
C ILE A 310 10.92 -17.00 10.51
N THR A 311 10.66 -18.27 10.77
CA THR A 311 9.30 -18.82 10.75
C THR A 311 8.91 -19.33 12.14
N ILE A 312 7.74 -18.91 12.62
CA ILE A 312 7.20 -19.26 13.94
C ILE A 312 5.92 -20.05 13.76
N GLY A 313 5.78 -21.14 14.52
CA GLY A 313 4.56 -21.94 14.59
C GLY A 313 4.01 -22.01 16.01
N TYR A 314 2.70 -22.16 16.15
CA TYR A 314 2.03 -22.34 17.45
C TYR A 314 1.47 -23.74 17.63
N VAL A 315 1.54 -24.26 18.86
CA VAL A 315 0.96 -25.54 19.27
C VAL A 315 0.06 -25.33 20.50
N GLN A 316 -1.21 -25.73 20.41
CA GLN A 316 -2.15 -25.69 21.54
C GLN A 316 -2.11 -26.94 22.44
N LEU A 317 -2.15 -26.76 23.76
CA LEU A 317 -2.11 -27.84 24.78
C LEU A 317 -3.48 -28.48 25.14
N PHE A 318 -4.56 -28.26 24.36
CA PHE A 318 -5.92 -28.44 24.87
C PHE A 318 -6.76 -29.64 24.41
N ASP A 319 -6.39 -30.39 23.38
CA ASP A 319 -7.34 -31.37 22.85
C ASP A 319 -7.17 -32.78 23.44
N THR A 320 -7.72 -32.99 24.64
CA THR A 320 -7.82 -34.31 25.26
C THR A 320 -8.72 -35.29 24.50
N SER A 321 -9.45 -34.84 23.47
CA SER A 321 -10.25 -35.70 22.58
C SER A 321 -9.47 -36.24 21.37
N GLN A 322 -8.26 -35.72 21.13
CA GLN A 322 -7.30 -36.20 20.14
C GLN A 322 -5.94 -36.40 20.82
N PRO A 323 -5.64 -37.57 21.40
CA PRO A 323 -4.37 -37.84 22.09
C PRO A 323 -3.15 -37.92 21.14
N LYS A 324 -3.28 -37.44 19.91
CA LYS A 324 -2.24 -37.53 18.88
C LYS A 324 -1.39 -36.28 18.93
N ARG A 325 -0.18 -36.47 19.46
CA ARG A 325 0.99 -35.62 19.28
C ARG A 325 0.99 -35.00 17.86
N PRO A 326 1.09 -33.67 17.70
CA PRO A 326 1.04 -33.04 16.39
C PRO A 326 2.25 -33.46 15.57
N ASN A 327 2.03 -33.74 14.27
CA ASN A 327 3.11 -34.02 13.34
C ASN A 327 3.73 -32.70 12.87
N ILE A 328 4.77 -32.24 13.57
CA ILE A 328 5.42 -30.95 13.28
C ILE A 328 6.50 -31.14 12.20
N PRO A 329 6.42 -30.43 11.06
CA PRO A 329 7.47 -30.44 10.06
C PRO A 329 8.62 -29.51 10.49
N TRP A 330 9.41 -29.94 11.49
CA TRP A 330 10.40 -29.12 12.20
C TRP A 330 11.33 -28.27 11.32
N SER A 331 11.72 -28.76 10.13
CA SER A 331 12.62 -28.05 9.22
C SER A 331 12.07 -26.71 8.71
N TYR A 332 10.76 -26.50 8.78
CA TYR A 332 10.08 -25.28 8.34
C TYR A 332 10.03 -24.19 9.42
N TYR A 333 10.34 -24.53 10.67
CA TYR A 333 10.18 -23.61 11.80
C TYR A 333 11.53 -23.32 12.46
N ASP A 334 11.80 -22.03 12.67
CA ASP A 334 12.89 -21.59 13.54
C ASP A 334 12.43 -21.57 15.00
N PHE A 335 11.14 -21.29 15.25
CA PHE A 335 10.52 -21.31 16.59
C PHE A 335 9.19 -22.07 16.60
N ILE A 336 8.94 -22.80 17.69
CA ILE A 336 7.64 -23.35 18.04
C ILE A 336 7.23 -22.81 19.41
N ASN A 337 6.11 -22.09 19.43
CA ASN A 337 5.53 -21.50 20.63
C ASN A 337 4.44 -22.44 21.16
N VAL A 338 4.64 -22.98 22.36
CA VAL A 338 3.72 -23.94 22.98
C VAL A 338 2.80 -23.19 23.93
N ILE A 339 1.51 -23.10 23.58
CA ILE A 339 0.55 -22.26 24.30
C ILE A 339 0.10 -22.93 25.60
N ALA A 340 0.44 -22.30 26.72
CA ALA A 340 -0.05 -22.58 28.06
C ALA A 340 -1.15 -21.60 28.45
N TYR A 341 -2.22 -22.13 29.05
CA TYR A 341 -3.40 -21.35 29.43
C TYR A 341 -3.58 -21.28 30.94
N PRO A 342 -3.97 -20.11 31.49
CA PRO A 342 -4.71 -20.01 32.73
C PRO A 342 -5.97 -20.86 32.63
N GLN A 343 -6.22 -21.77 33.57
CA GLN A 343 -7.51 -22.44 33.62
C GLN A 343 -8.61 -21.39 33.78
N ASP A 344 -9.58 -21.45 32.87
CA ASP A 344 -10.86 -20.72 32.79
C ASP A 344 -11.13 -19.76 33.95
N ARG A 345 -10.95 -18.46 33.72
CA ARG A 345 -11.51 -17.31 34.48
C ARG A 345 -11.79 -17.57 35.97
N GLY A 346 -10.83 -18.17 36.69
CA GLY A 346 -11.01 -18.64 38.07
C GLY A 346 -10.00 -19.67 38.59
N GLY A 347 -9.08 -20.19 37.77
CA GLY A 347 -8.02 -21.12 38.21
C GLY A 347 -6.87 -20.46 38.99
N ASP A 348 -6.23 -21.22 39.88
CA ASP A 348 -4.99 -20.81 40.58
C ASP A 348 -3.85 -20.66 39.56
N TRP A 349 -3.11 -19.55 39.60
CA TRP A 349 -1.91 -19.33 38.76
C TRP A 349 -0.85 -20.42 38.90
N ASN A 350 -0.82 -21.14 40.02
CA ASN A 350 0.01 -22.33 40.18
C ASN A 350 -0.32 -23.40 39.10
N ASP A 351 -1.57 -23.46 38.61
CA ASP A 351 -2.02 -24.44 37.61
C ASP A 351 -1.57 -24.10 36.17
N ILE A 352 -1.10 -22.88 35.86
CA ILE A 352 -0.58 -22.51 34.52
C ILE A 352 0.76 -23.18 34.26
N PHE A 353 1.67 -23.04 35.23
CA PHE A 353 3.03 -23.55 35.17
C PHE A 353 3.13 -24.99 35.68
N ARG A 354 2.12 -25.43 36.46
CA ARG A 354 2.01 -26.78 37.01
C ARG A 354 0.58 -27.30 36.82
N PRO A 355 0.14 -27.53 35.57
CA PRO A 355 -1.19 -28.04 35.34
C PRO A 355 -1.38 -29.34 36.12
N LYS A 356 -2.49 -29.44 36.86
CA LYS A 356 -2.94 -30.68 37.52
C LYS A 356 -2.97 -31.87 36.56
N ASP A 357 -3.09 -31.57 35.27
CA ASP A 357 -2.95 -32.51 34.17
C ASP A 357 -1.49 -32.72 33.78
N VAL A 358 -0.85 -33.73 34.38
CA VAL A 358 0.52 -34.19 34.09
C VAL A 358 0.72 -34.47 32.58
N SER A 359 -0.35 -34.76 31.83
CA SER A 359 -0.26 -35.03 30.39
C SER A 359 0.13 -33.78 29.57
N LYS A 360 -0.18 -32.57 30.04
CA LYS A 360 0.18 -31.32 29.37
C LYS A 360 1.66 -30.98 29.49
N LEU A 361 2.25 -31.16 30.68
CA LEU A 361 3.69 -31.03 30.89
C LEU A 361 4.47 -32.09 30.11
N LYS A 362 3.93 -33.31 30.07
CA LYS A 362 4.51 -34.39 29.26
C LYS A 362 4.58 -34.02 27.77
N LEU A 363 3.57 -33.34 27.21
CA LEU A 363 3.62 -32.91 25.81
C LEU A 363 4.78 -31.94 25.54
N ILE A 364 5.08 -31.02 26.46
CA ILE A 364 6.24 -30.12 26.34
C ILE A 364 7.54 -30.95 26.28
N ASP A 365 7.72 -31.89 27.21
CA ASP A 365 8.89 -32.78 27.21
C ASP A 365 8.96 -33.64 25.95
N ASP A 366 7.81 -34.11 25.46
CA ASP A 366 7.70 -34.88 24.23
C ASP A 366 8.15 -34.03 23.04
N LEU A 367 7.72 -32.77 22.92
CA LEU A 367 8.13 -31.86 21.84
C LEU A 367 9.62 -31.54 21.90
N VAL A 368 10.16 -31.31 23.09
CA VAL A 368 11.61 -31.09 23.31
C VAL A 368 12.43 -32.30 22.88
N ARG A 369 11.95 -33.53 23.16
CA ARG A 369 12.61 -34.75 22.67
C ARG A 369 12.51 -34.93 21.16
N ASP A 370 11.38 -34.57 20.54
CA ASP A 370 11.20 -34.70 19.09
C ASP A 370 12.06 -33.76 18.28
N LYS A 371 12.30 -32.56 18.77
CA LYS A 371 13.17 -31.59 18.09
C LYS A 371 14.65 -31.95 18.13
N ALA A 372 15.07 -33.04 18.78
CA ALA A 372 16.48 -33.32 19.10
C ALA A 372 17.44 -33.29 17.89
N ASN A 373 16.92 -33.43 16.66
CA ASN A 373 17.68 -33.35 15.42
C ASN A 373 17.39 -32.10 14.56
N SER A 374 16.67 -31.11 15.09
CA SER A 374 16.38 -29.84 14.41
C SER A 374 17.06 -28.65 15.09
N SER A 375 17.24 -27.56 14.34
CA SER A 375 17.69 -26.27 14.88
C SER A 375 16.55 -25.44 15.48
N THR A 376 15.34 -25.99 15.55
CA THR A 376 14.14 -25.29 15.99
C THR A 376 14.21 -25.03 17.49
N LYS A 377 13.87 -23.82 17.89
CA LYS A 377 13.75 -23.42 19.28
C LYS A 377 12.31 -23.58 19.76
N ILE A 378 12.12 -23.97 21.01
CA ILE A 378 10.79 -24.12 21.62
C ILE A 378 10.64 -23.08 22.72
N LEU A 379 9.61 -22.26 22.61
CA LEU A 379 9.25 -21.25 23.60
C LEU A 379 7.99 -21.68 24.34
N LEU A 380 7.94 -21.42 25.65
CA LEU A 380 6.68 -21.42 26.38
C LEU A 380 5.91 -20.17 25.96
N SER A 381 4.67 -20.30 25.51
CA SER A 381 3.81 -19.15 25.16
C SER A 381 2.71 -19.03 26.21
N ILE A 382 2.69 -17.94 26.97
CA ILE A 382 1.71 -17.73 28.04
C ILE A 382 0.64 -16.79 27.51
N ARG A 383 -0.62 -17.26 27.47
CA ARG A 383 -1.74 -16.51 26.89
C ARG A 383 -2.60 -15.75 27.94
N ASP A 384 -3.32 -14.72 27.46
CA ASP A 384 -4.32 -13.90 28.17
C ASP A 384 -3.78 -13.14 29.39
N TYR A 385 -2.70 -12.38 29.15
CA TYR A 385 -2.00 -11.61 30.15
C TYR A 385 -2.65 -10.24 30.40
N ASP A 386 -3.64 -10.16 31.30
CA ASP A 386 -4.21 -8.88 31.76
C ASP A 386 -4.22 -8.78 33.29
N VAL A 387 -3.20 -8.12 33.84
CA VAL A 387 -3.03 -7.95 35.29
C VAL A 387 -3.97 -6.88 35.87
N GLY A 388 -4.58 -6.04 35.02
CA GLY A 388 -5.46 -4.94 35.43
C GLY A 388 -6.91 -5.38 35.71
N LYS A 389 -7.36 -6.50 35.13
CA LYS A 389 -8.75 -7.01 35.26
C LYS A 389 -8.85 -8.48 35.70
N TRP A 390 -7.85 -8.99 36.41
CA TRP A 390 -8.04 -10.19 37.25
C TRP A 390 -9.22 -9.97 38.20
N PRO A 391 -9.97 -11.00 38.61
CA PRO A 391 -11.22 -10.81 39.33
C PRO A 391 -11.04 -9.87 40.53
N GLN A 392 -11.51 -8.63 40.37
CA GLN A 392 -11.89 -7.75 41.48
C GLN A 392 -12.99 -8.39 42.35
N GLY A 393 -13.53 -9.55 41.95
CA GLY A 393 -14.42 -10.39 42.74
C GLY A 393 -13.68 -11.20 43.80
N GLN A 394 -13.10 -10.52 44.81
CA GLN A 394 -13.07 -10.94 46.24
C GLN A 394 -12.15 -10.06 47.11
N LEU A 395 -11.30 -9.20 46.54
CA LEU A 395 -10.28 -8.46 47.30
C LEU A 395 -10.56 -6.96 47.53
N GLU A 396 -11.66 -6.42 47.00
CA GLU A 396 -12.05 -5.02 47.25
C GLU A 396 -12.44 -4.72 48.70
N GLN A 397 -12.47 -5.72 49.60
CA GLN A 397 -12.70 -5.47 51.02
C GLN A 397 -11.47 -4.98 51.80
N GLN A 398 -10.27 -4.87 51.21
CA GLN A 398 -9.05 -4.59 52.00
C GLN A 398 -8.07 -3.52 51.44
N GLY A 399 -8.51 -2.55 50.64
CA GLY A 399 -7.82 -1.25 50.53
C GLY A 399 -6.33 -1.22 50.18
N GLN A 400 -5.77 -2.21 49.46
CA GLN A 400 -4.35 -2.26 49.09
C GLN A 400 -4.17 -2.44 47.56
N GLN A 401 -4.19 -1.35 46.79
CA GLN A 401 -4.16 -1.41 45.32
C GLN A 401 -2.75 -1.35 44.68
N GLY A 402 -1.66 -1.21 45.45
CA GLY A 402 -0.31 -1.02 44.89
C GLY A 402 0.69 -2.17 45.05
N GLN A 403 0.58 -2.96 46.12
CA GLN A 403 1.60 -3.98 46.47
C GLN A 403 1.38 -5.36 45.84
N GLN A 404 0.16 -5.69 45.42
CA GLN A 404 -0.19 -7.05 44.97
C GLN A 404 0.30 -7.35 43.54
N ILE A 405 0.11 -6.40 42.62
CA ILE A 405 0.48 -6.52 41.19
C ILE A 405 1.99 -6.82 40.99
N ASP A 406 2.86 -6.14 41.74
CA ASP A 406 4.31 -6.34 41.62
C ASP A 406 4.77 -7.71 42.15
N GLY A 407 4.08 -8.21 43.19
CA GLY A 407 4.25 -9.56 43.72
C GLY A 407 3.81 -10.64 42.73
N ASP A 408 2.71 -10.41 42.01
CA ASP A 408 2.21 -11.34 41.00
C ASP A 408 3.11 -11.39 39.76
N TYR A 409 3.64 -10.24 39.31
CA TYR A 409 4.68 -10.20 38.28
C TYR A 409 5.94 -10.98 38.69
N GLN A 410 6.39 -10.81 39.94
CA GLN A 410 7.54 -11.57 40.44
C GLN A 410 7.27 -13.07 40.48
N LYS A 411 6.06 -13.49 40.86
CA LYS A 411 5.65 -14.91 40.86
C LYS A 411 5.68 -15.48 39.43
N ILE A 412 5.12 -14.76 38.47
CA ILE A 412 5.12 -15.16 37.05
C ILE A 412 6.54 -15.30 36.51
N ILE A 413 7.42 -14.33 36.80
CA ILE A 413 8.84 -14.41 36.42
C ILE A 413 9.45 -15.67 37.04
N THR A 414 9.24 -15.90 38.34
CA THR A 414 9.85 -17.03 39.06
C THR A 414 9.42 -18.38 38.48
N GLU A 415 8.11 -18.60 38.31
CA GLU A 415 7.59 -19.86 37.76
C GLU A 415 7.97 -20.04 36.29
N THR A 416 7.98 -18.96 35.49
CA THR A 416 8.47 -19.00 34.10
C THR A 416 9.90 -19.50 34.03
N ILE A 417 10.80 -18.93 34.84
CA ILE A 417 12.22 -19.30 34.85
C ILE A 417 12.39 -20.76 35.29
N LEU A 418 11.61 -21.21 36.27
CA LEU A 418 11.59 -22.60 36.70
C LEU A 418 11.11 -23.54 35.60
N THR A 419 10.01 -23.23 34.91
CA THR A 419 9.47 -24.04 33.82
C THR A 419 10.45 -24.14 32.65
N ILE A 420 11.04 -23.01 32.22
CA ILE A 420 12.05 -23.00 31.16
C ILE A 420 13.23 -23.90 31.53
N LYS A 421 13.69 -23.83 32.78
CA LYS A 421 14.80 -24.65 33.26
C LYS A 421 14.45 -26.13 33.33
N ASN A 422 13.29 -26.47 33.90
CA ASN A 422 12.87 -27.85 34.15
C ASN A 422 12.59 -28.62 32.86
N HIS A 423 12.08 -27.93 31.84
CA HIS A 423 11.70 -28.54 30.56
C HIS A 423 12.72 -28.26 29.43
N GLY A 424 13.84 -27.60 29.72
CA GLY A 424 14.89 -27.33 28.74
C GLY A 424 14.45 -26.45 27.56
N LEU A 425 13.57 -25.46 27.82
CA LEU A 425 13.03 -24.57 26.81
C LEU A 425 14.04 -23.51 26.39
N ASP A 426 13.85 -22.92 25.20
CA ASP A 426 14.74 -21.92 24.61
C ASP A 426 14.35 -20.48 25.01
N GLY A 427 13.21 -20.31 25.66
CA GLY A 427 12.72 -19.02 26.12
C GLY A 427 11.22 -18.99 26.34
N ILE A 428 10.67 -17.79 26.27
CA ILE A 428 9.26 -17.50 26.49
C ILE A 428 8.72 -16.52 25.45
N ASP A 429 7.45 -16.69 25.14
CA ASP A 429 6.57 -15.79 24.43
C ASP A 429 5.43 -15.35 25.37
N ILE A 430 5.11 -14.05 25.36
CA ILE A 430 4.04 -13.47 26.16
C ILE A 430 2.90 -13.08 25.21
N GLU A 431 1.71 -13.64 25.43
CA GLU A 431 0.50 -13.40 24.65
C GLU A 431 -0.70 -13.08 25.56
N TYR A 432 -1.65 -12.27 25.17
CA TYR A 432 -1.37 -10.94 24.64
C TYR A 432 -1.40 -10.00 25.83
N PRO A 433 -0.61 -8.92 25.85
CA PRO A 433 -0.82 -7.85 26.81
C PRO A 433 -2.23 -7.28 26.63
N GLY A 434 -3.07 -7.43 27.66
CA GLY A 434 -4.49 -7.15 27.63
C GLY A 434 -5.29 -8.37 27.17
N MET A 435 -6.52 -8.54 27.69
CA MET A 435 -7.38 -9.60 27.18
C MET A 435 -7.56 -9.41 25.67
N ARG A 436 -7.57 -10.50 24.88
CA ARG A 436 -8.30 -10.48 23.60
C ARG A 436 -9.69 -10.00 23.97
N GLY A 437 -10.05 -8.76 23.58
CA GLY A 437 -11.35 -8.21 23.90
C GLY A 437 -12.41 -9.25 23.59
N SER A 438 -13.24 -9.62 24.57
CA SER A 438 -14.36 -10.50 24.29
C SER A 438 -15.26 -9.77 23.30
N LEU A 439 -15.78 -10.48 22.30
CA LEU A 439 -16.54 -9.92 21.18
C LEU A 439 -17.75 -9.07 21.59
N CYS A 440 -18.19 -9.17 22.85
CA CYS A 440 -19.34 -8.45 23.41
C CYS A 440 -19.04 -7.56 24.63
N ARG A 441 -17.77 -7.25 24.96
CA ARG A 441 -17.45 -6.25 26.01
C ARG A 441 -16.53 -5.16 25.44
N PRO A 442 -17.02 -3.92 25.26
CA PRO A 442 -16.27 -2.85 24.60
C PRO A 442 -15.10 -2.23 25.39
N ASP A 443 -14.80 -2.66 26.64
CA ASP A 443 -13.80 -1.98 27.50
C ASP A 443 -12.65 -2.88 28.01
N PRO A 444 -11.39 -2.43 27.90
CA PRO A 444 -10.73 -2.02 26.68
C PRO A 444 -9.70 -3.06 26.22
N ILE A 445 -9.45 -3.06 24.92
CA ILE A 445 -8.15 -3.30 24.31
C ILE A 445 -7.08 -2.57 25.14
N TRP A 446 -5.95 -3.23 25.43
CA TRP A 446 -4.80 -2.74 26.21
C TRP A 446 -4.85 -1.27 26.68
N ASP A 447 -5.00 -1.07 27.99
CA ASP A 447 -4.96 0.26 28.58
C ASP A 447 -3.53 0.81 28.61
N LYS A 448 -3.31 1.89 27.84
CA LYS A 448 -2.01 2.57 27.73
C LYS A 448 -1.49 3.10 29.07
N GLU A 449 -2.34 3.31 30.06
CA GLU A 449 -1.90 3.69 31.42
C GLU A 449 -1.03 2.59 32.07
N ASN A 450 -1.13 1.34 31.61
CA ASN A 450 -0.35 0.22 32.12
C ASN A 450 0.98 -0.02 31.37
N ASP A 451 1.27 0.74 30.31
CA ASP A 451 2.51 0.62 29.52
C ASP A 451 3.75 0.57 30.43
N GLY A 452 3.89 1.54 31.34
CA GLY A 452 5.08 1.63 32.21
C GLY A 452 5.25 0.42 33.13
N LYS A 453 4.16 -0.13 33.68
CA LYS A 453 4.20 -1.32 34.54
C LYS A 453 4.58 -2.56 33.75
N PHE A 454 4.04 -2.71 32.55
CA PHE A 454 4.30 -3.84 31.68
C PHE A 454 5.73 -3.83 31.13
N ILE A 455 6.24 -2.66 30.71
CA ILE A 455 7.63 -2.52 30.31
C ILE A 455 8.58 -2.85 31.47
N ASN A 456 8.25 -2.46 32.70
CA ASN A 456 9.05 -2.84 33.88
C ASN A 456 9.03 -4.36 34.12
N PHE A 457 7.88 -5.02 33.97
CA PHE A 457 7.77 -6.47 34.01
C PHE A 457 8.65 -7.13 32.93
N LEU A 458 8.53 -6.72 31.67
CA LEU A 458 9.35 -7.26 30.57
C LEU A 458 10.85 -7.02 30.82
N THR A 459 11.23 -5.86 31.36
CA THR A 459 12.61 -5.54 31.72
C THR A 459 13.15 -6.50 32.77
N ARG A 460 12.39 -6.77 33.83
CA ARG A 460 12.77 -7.72 34.89
C ARG A 460 12.83 -9.15 34.38
N LEU A 461 11.83 -9.58 33.62
CA LEU A 461 11.81 -10.90 32.99
C LEU A 461 13.03 -11.09 32.08
N ARG A 462 13.32 -10.11 31.21
CA ARG A 462 14.52 -10.09 30.37
C ARG A 462 15.79 -10.21 31.22
N GLY A 463 15.88 -9.46 32.31
CA GLY A 463 16.99 -9.49 33.25
C GLY A 463 17.25 -10.87 33.86
N GLU A 464 16.22 -11.68 34.09
CA GLU A 464 16.39 -13.07 34.54
C GLU A 464 16.75 -14.03 33.39
N LEU A 465 16.12 -13.86 32.22
CA LEU A 465 16.37 -14.72 31.05
C LEU A 465 17.81 -14.64 30.52
N ILE A 466 18.43 -13.46 30.57
CA ILE A 466 19.82 -13.27 30.13
C ILE A 466 20.85 -13.93 31.06
N LYS A 467 20.49 -14.17 32.34
CA LYS A 467 21.34 -14.85 33.31
C LYS A 467 21.36 -16.37 33.10
N MET A 468 20.36 -16.90 32.40
CA MET A 468 20.26 -18.33 32.09
C MET A 468 21.24 -18.71 30.98
N GLU A 469 21.71 -19.96 31.02
CA GLU A 469 22.61 -20.51 30.00
C GLU A 469 22.00 -20.42 28.60
N GLY A 470 22.81 -19.96 27.64
CA GLY A 470 22.40 -19.76 26.25
C GLY A 470 21.58 -18.49 25.97
N SER A 471 21.38 -17.62 26.98
CA SER A 471 20.60 -16.38 26.90
C SER A 471 19.22 -16.59 26.30
N LYS A 472 18.24 -16.91 27.14
CA LYS A 472 16.91 -17.33 26.72
C LYS A 472 16.15 -16.23 25.99
N ILE A 473 15.37 -16.63 24.99
CA ILE A 473 14.63 -15.72 24.11
C ILE A 473 13.41 -15.15 24.84
N LEU A 474 13.15 -13.86 24.62
CA LEU A 474 11.90 -13.21 25.01
C LEU A 474 11.19 -12.68 23.76
N MET A 475 10.05 -13.28 23.47
CA MET A 475 9.14 -12.88 22.41
C MET A 475 7.90 -12.24 23.02
N LEU A 476 7.32 -11.30 22.30
CA LEU A 476 6.05 -10.68 22.67
C LEU A 476 5.10 -10.77 21.49
N THR A 477 3.94 -11.38 21.70
CA THR A 477 2.90 -11.43 20.70
C THR A 477 1.79 -10.43 21.03
N VAL A 478 1.42 -9.62 20.04
CA VAL A 478 0.53 -8.46 20.17
C VAL A 478 -0.54 -8.44 19.09
N GLY A 479 -1.62 -7.69 19.34
CA GLY A 479 -2.57 -7.30 18.32
C GLY A 479 -2.12 -6.06 17.53
N ARG A 480 -3.10 -5.32 17.02
CA ARG A 480 -2.87 -4.11 16.19
C ARG A 480 -2.40 -2.90 16.98
N ASP A 481 -2.76 -2.83 18.25
CA ASP A 481 -2.51 -1.65 19.09
C ASP A 481 -1.11 -1.68 19.69
N ILE A 482 -0.45 -0.53 19.66
CA ILE A 482 0.93 -0.38 20.13
C ILE A 482 1.01 -0.24 21.65
N ILE A 483 2.08 -0.77 22.23
CA ILE A 483 2.47 -0.57 23.62
C ILE A 483 3.56 0.50 23.65
N GLY A 484 3.32 1.58 24.38
CA GLY A 484 4.25 2.70 24.47
C GLY A 484 5.58 2.31 25.11
N ASN A 485 6.66 2.90 24.61
CA ASN A 485 8.02 2.77 25.14
C ASN A 485 8.66 1.38 25.06
N LEU A 486 8.06 0.41 24.37
CA LEU A 486 8.71 -0.87 24.08
C LEU A 486 9.95 -0.65 23.19
N LYS A 487 11.11 -1.18 23.60
CA LYS A 487 12.38 -1.00 22.89
C LYS A 487 13.18 -2.32 22.82
N ASN A 488 14.04 -2.55 23.80
CA ASN A 488 15.07 -3.60 23.77
C ASN A 488 14.78 -4.72 24.77
N GLU A 489 13.63 -4.68 25.43
CA GLU A 489 13.18 -5.69 26.37
C GLU A 489 12.98 -7.04 25.67
N ILE A 490 12.59 -7.01 24.39
CA ILE A 490 12.25 -8.19 23.58
C ILE A 490 13.27 -8.47 22.46
N ASP A 491 13.40 -9.74 22.10
CA ASP A 491 14.15 -10.19 20.92
C ASP A 491 13.30 -10.08 19.65
N PHE A 492 12.03 -10.48 19.72
CA PHE A 492 11.09 -10.48 18.60
C PHE A 492 9.71 -9.98 19.02
N LEU A 493 9.07 -9.23 18.14
CA LEU A 493 7.70 -8.77 18.25
C LEU A 493 6.87 -9.52 17.21
N ASN A 494 5.94 -10.36 17.64
CA ASN A 494 5.01 -11.05 16.75
C ASN A 494 3.66 -10.33 16.71
N ILE A 495 3.20 -9.95 15.53
CA ILE A 495 1.96 -9.19 15.34
C ILE A 495 0.90 -10.10 14.73
N GLU A 496 -0.15 -10.39 15.47
CA GLU A 496 -1.31 -11.12 14.96
C GLU A 496 -2.20 -10.21 14.12
N THR A 497 -2.15 -10.39 12.80
CA THR A 497 -2.91 -9.61 11.82
C THR A 497 -4.11 -10.37 11.21
N TYR A 498 -4.49 -11.48 11.84
CA TYR A 498 -5.59 -12.34 11.43
C TYR A 498 -6.75 -12.31 12.44
N HIS A 499 -7.84 -13.04 12.16
CA HIS A 499 -9.10 -12.99 12.90
C HIS A 499 -9.83 -11.62 12.83
N ASN A 500 -9.57 -10.80 11.81
CA ASN A 500 -10.28 -9.53 11.66
C ASN A 500 -11.79 -9.73 11.50
N SER A 501 -12.22 -10.77 10.79
CA SER A 501 -13.64 -11.14 10.68
C SER A 501 -14.24 -11.46 12.04
N PHE A 502 -13.52 -12.22 12.87
CA PHE A 502 -13.93 -12.55 14.23
C PHE A 502 -14.26 -11.28 15.01
N TYR A 503 -13.35 -10.31 15.08
CA TYR A 503 -13.53 -9.07 15.86
C TYR A 503 -14.53 -8.08 15.26
N GLN A 504 -14.62 -7.96 13.94
CA GLN A 504 -15.42 -6.90 13.32
C GLN A 504 -16.88 -7.31 13.11
N ASN A 505 -17.15 -8.61 12.90
CA ASN A 505 -18.48 -9.05 12.51
C ASN A 505 -19.58 -8.71 13.54
N LEU A 506 -19.21 -8.60 14.82
CA LEU A 506 -20.12 -8.39 15.94
C LEU A 506 -20.21 -6.92 16.40
N ASN A 507 -19.34 -6.04 15.90
CA ASN A 507 -19.23 -4.62 16.31
C ASN A 507 -19.98 -3.65 15.38
N GLY A 508 -21.02 -4.11 14.69
CA GLY A 508 -21.80 -3.27 13.76
C GLY A 508 -22.65 -2.22 14.48
N PRO A 509 -22.68 -0.94 14.02
CA PRO A 509 -23.44 0.14 14.64
C PRO A 509 -24.97 0.02 14.46
N ASP A 510 -25.43 -0.89 13.60
CA ASP A 510 -26.84 -1.05 13.21
C ASP A 510 -27.47 -2.33 13.82
N ASP A 511 -28.79 -2.50 13.67
CA ASP A 511 -29.53 -3.73 14.06
C ASP A 511 -29.09 -5.01 13.31
N ASN A 512 -28.10 -4.91 12.40
CA ASN A 512 -27.56 -6.00 11.59
C ASN A 512 -26.05 -6.23 11.84
N TYR A 513 -25.64 -7.50 11.88
CA TYR A 513 -24.23 -7.90 11.82
C TYR A 513 -23.69 -7.70 10.39
N ARG A 514 -22.36 -7.71 10.22
CA ARG A 514 -21.70 -7.65 8.91
C ARG A 514 -20.63 -8.73 8.80
N SER A 515 -20.41 -9.27 7.62
CA SER A 515 -19.19 -10.06 7.36
C SER A 515 -18.00 -9.13 7.14
N TYR A 516 -16.78 -9.61 7.37
CA TYR A 516 -15.54 -8.90 7.08
C TYR A 516 -14.48 -9.89 6.61
N PRO A 517 -13.47 -9.42 5.86
CA PRO A 517 -12.33 -10.26 5.51
C PRO A 517 -11.58 -10.71 6.78
N ASN A 518 -11.18 -11.98 6.80
CA ASN A 518 -10.55 -12.61 7.95
C ASN A 518 -9.11 -12.14 8.19
N SER A 519 -8.33 -11.97 7.12
CA SER A 519 -6.91 -11.61 7.17
C SER A 519 -6.61 -10.59 6.06
N PRO A 520 -7.07 -9.33 6.18
CA PRO A 520 -6.95 -8.36 5.10
C PRO A 520 -5.56 -7.69 5.02
N LEU A 521 -5.06 -7.52 3.81
CA LEU A 521 -3.73 -6.96 3.49
C LEU A 521 -3.57 -5.52 3.99
N ASN A 522 -4.60 -4.68 3.91
CA ASN A 522 -4.54 -3.31 4.43
C ASN A 522 -4.35 -3.29 5.96
N ILE A 523 -4.99 -4.19 6.72
CA ILE A 523 -4.76 -4.32 8.17
C ILE A 523 -3.37 -4.87 8.47
N PHE A 524 -2.90 -5.84 7.68
CA PHE A 524 -1.53 -6.35 7.76
C PHE A 524 -0.50 -5.22 7.60
N ARG A 525 -0.67 -4.35 6.59
CA ARG A 525 0.20 -3.19 6.34
C ARG A 525 0.12 -2.16 7.46
N LEU A 526 -1.10 -1.81 7.88
CA LEU A 526 -1.32 -0.80 8.92
C LEU A 526 -0.68 -1.20 10.26
N ALA A 527 -0.82 -2.47 10.65
CA ALA A 527 -0.23 -2.97 11.89
C ALA A 527 1.31 -2.90 11.85
N TYR A 528 1.93 -3.31 10.74
CA TYR A 528 3.37 -3.17 10.54
C TYR A 528 3.81 -1.69 10.63
N GLU A 529 3.12 -0.80 9.92
CA GLU A 529 3.47 0.63 9.91
C GLU A 529 3.39 1.26 11.30
N ASN A 530 2.37 0.92 12.08
CA ASN A 530 2.20 1.46 13.43
C ASN A 530 3.35 1.04 14.36
N TRP A 531 3.71 -0.24 14.35
CA TRP A 531 4.80 -0.76 15.19
C TRP A 531 6.19 -0.32 14.71
N SER A 532 6.39 -0.22 13.40
CA SER A 532 7.63 0.32 12.81
C SER A 532 7.81 1.81 13.17
N LYS A 533 6.74 2.62 13.06
CA LYS A 533 6.74 4.03 13.49
C LYS A 533 6.95 4.21 15.00
N ALA A 534 6.57 3.22 15.81
CA ALA A 534 6.85 3.20 17.25
C ALA A 534 8.33 2.94 17.59
N GLY A 535 9.16 2.64 16.59
CA GLY A 535 10.62 2.52 16.75
C GLY A 535 11.14 1.09 16.87
N ILE A 536 10.30 0.08 16.62
CA ILE A 536 10.74 -1.33 16.58
C ILE A 536 11.46 -1.60 15.26
N ASP A 537 12.67 -2.15 15.32
CA ASP A 537 13.42 -2.57 14.13
C ASP A 537 12.61 -3.60 13.34
N SER A 538 12.43 -3.36 12.03
CA SER A 538 11.68 -4.25 11.14
C SER A 538 12.21 -5.69 11.14
N LYS A 539 13.51 -5.90 11.40
CA LYS A 539 14.12 -7.23 11.53
C LYS A 539 13.68 -7.99 12.79
N LYS A 540 13.16 -7.29 13.80
CA LYS A 540 12.56 -7.89 15.01
C LYS A 540 11.05 -8.15 14.83
N ILE A 541 10.41 -7.51 13.85
CA ILE A 541 8.97 -7.65 13.61
C ILE A 541 8.70 -8.93 12.83
N ILE A 542 7.79 -9.73 13.38
CA ILE A 542 7.24 -10.96 12.80
C ILE A 542 5.76 -10.71 12.53
N MET A 543 5.30 -11.07 11.34
CA MET A 543 3.93 -10.79 10.92
C MET A 543 3.11 -12.08 10.79
N GLY A 544 1.91 -12.11 11.38
CA GLY A 544 1.06 -13.29 11.39
C GLY A 544 0.25 -13.50 10.09
N VAL A 545 0.18 -14.74 9.63
CA VAL A 545 -0.71 -15.19 8.54
C VAL A 545 -1.66 -16.28 9.03
N ASP A 546 -2.84 -16.39 8.41
CA ASP A 546 -3.91 -17.26 8.91
C ASP A 546 -4.11 -18.52 8.06
N PHE A 547 -3.99 -19.70 8.66
CA PHE A 547 -4.37 -20.96 8.02
C PHE A 547 -5.68 -21.53 8.59
N GLY A 548 -6.28 -20.88 9.59
CA GLY A 548 -7.47 -21.27 10.36
C GLY A 548 -8.74 -20.54 9.93
N ASN A 549 -8.89 -20.33 8.62
CA ASN A 549 -9.93 -19.57 7.92
C ASN A 549 -11.31 -19.54 8.57
N THR A 550 -12.05 -18.43 8.42
CA THR A 550 -13.35 -18.24 9.09
C THR A 550 -14.51 -18.58 8.16
N ILE A 551 -15.40 -19.47 8.60
CA ILE A 551 -16.70 -19.76 7.96
C ILE A 551 -17.86 -19.21 8.77
N GLN A 552 -18.84 -18.66 8.05
CA GLN A 552 -20.12 -18.17 8.57
C GLN A 552 -21.24 -18.33 7.54
N MET A 553 -22.47 -18.07 7.95
CA MET A 553 -23.60 -17.87 7.03
C MET A 553 -23.96 -16.39 6.95
N ILE A 554 -24.34 -15.96 5.75
CA ILE A 554 -24.76 -14.60 5.46
C ILE A 554 -26.09 -14.64 4.69
N PHE A 555 -26.90 -13.61 4.90
CA PHE A 555 -28.20 -13.46 4.25
C PHE A 555 -28.19 -12.19 3.41
N ASP A 556 -27.88 -12.31 2.11
CA ASP A 556 -27.85 -11.20 1.16
C ASP A 556 -27.97 -11.73 -0.27
N ASN A 557 -28.16 -10.83 -1.23
CA ASN A 557 -28.24 -11.15 -2.65
C ASN A 557 -26.86 -11.56 -3.23
N ALA A 558 -26.90 -12.46 -4.22
CA ALA A 558 -25.70 -12.99 -4.88
C ALA A 558 -24.76 -11.89 -5.40
N LYS A 559 -25.34 -10.83 -6.00
CA LYS A 559 -24.57 -9.77 -6.64
C LYS A 559 -23.77 -8.94 -5.64
N THR A 560 -24.29 -8.73 -4.43
CA THR A 560 -23.56 -8.04 -3.35
C THR A 560 -22.39 -8.90 -2.88
N ILE A 561 -22.60 -10.20 -2.68
CA ILE A 561 -21.55 -11.14 -2.22
C ILE A 561 -20.48 -11.35 -3.30
N GLU A 562 -20.84 -11.21 -4.57
CA GLU A 562 -19.93 -11.18 -5.72
C GLU A 562 -19.04 -9.93 -5.76
N GLN A 563 -19.42 -8.86 -5.06
CA GLN A 563 -18.73 -7.57 -5.15
C GLN A 563 -18.04 -7.18 -3.85
N SER A 564 -18.47 -7.75 -2.71
CA SER A 564 -18.03 -7.33 -1.38
C SER A 564 -17.92 -8.51 -0.40
N GLN A 565 -16.87 -8.49 0.42
CA GLN A 565 -16.76 -9.33 1.62
C GLN A 565 -17.49 -8.75 2.82
N THR A 566 -17.90 -7.48 2.75
CA THR A 566 -18.62 -6.78 3.81
C THR A 566 -20.09 -6.70 3.47
N VAL A 567 -20.84 -7.65 3.98
CA VAL A 567 -22.23 -7.94 3.65
C VAL A 567 -23.05 -7.94 4.93
N ALA A 568 -24.17 -7.21 4.97
CA ALA A 568 -25.00 -7.10 6.17
C ALA A 568 -25.91 -8.33 6.33
N PHE A 569 -26.17 -8.76 7.57
CA PHE A 569 -27.12 -9.84 7.85
C PHE A 569 -27.80 -9.69 9.23
N PRO A 570 -29.01 -10.26 9.42
CA PRO A 570 -29.81 -10.05 10.64
C PRO A 570 -29.24 -10.75 11.87
N LYS A 571 -29.37 -10.13 13.06
CA LYS A 571 -28.88 -10.69 14.34
C LYS A 571 -29.63 -11.95 14.82
N ASN A 572 -30.86 -12.14 14.36
CA ASN A 572 -31.78 -13.19 14.81
C ASN A 572 -31.65 -14.52 14.04
N VAL A 573 -30.70 -14.63 13.11
CA VAL A 573 -30.44 -15.88 12.38
C VAL A 573 -29.32 -16.66 13.09
N VAL A 574 -29.70 -17.64 13.89
CA VAL A 574 -28.76 -18.56 14.57
C VAL A 574 -28.60 -19.82 13.72
N PHE A 575 -27.36 -20.14 13.34
CA PHE A 575 -27.06 -21.31 12.52
C PHE A 575 -25.95 -22.18 13.12
N ASP A 576 -26.01 -23.49 12.87
CA ASP A 576 -24.98 -24.47 13.27
C ASP A 576 -24.53 -25.29 12.05
N VAL A 577 -23.21 -25.29 11.76
CA VAL A 577 -22.61 -26.08 10.65
C VAL A 577 -22.81 -27.58 10.80
N LYS A 578 -23.29 -28.04 11.96
CA LYS A 578 -23.76 -29.43 12.16
C LYS A 578 -24.74 -29.90 11.10
N SER A 579 -25.63 -29.01 10.67
CA SER A 579 -26.63 -29.36 9.64
C SER A 579 -26.03 -29.58 8.23
N LEU A 580 -24.74 -29.31 8.02
CA LEU A 580 -24.05 -29.38 6.73
C LEU A 580 -23.11 -30.59 6.59
N GLY A 581 -22.93 -31.40 7.63
CA GLY A 581 -21.95 -32.50 7.63
C GLY A 581 -20.49 -32.01 7.62
N LEU A 582 -20.25 -30.76 8.03
CA LEU A 582 -18.92 -30.15 8.09
C LEU A 582 -18.28 -30.25 9.50
N GLU A 583 -18.91 -30.94 10.46
CA GLU A 583 -18.42 -31.00 11.85
C GLU A 583 -17.04 -31.61 11.99
N ALA A 584 -16.74 -32.63 11.18
CA ALA A 584 -15.44 -33.31 11.24
C ALA A 584 -14.30 -32.46 10.66
N GLN A 585 -14.61 -31.35 10.00
CA GLN A 585 -13.69 -30.53 9.21
C GLN A 585 -13.55 -29.10 9.76
N THR A 586 -14.45 -28.70 10.65
CA THR A 586 -14.54 -27.35 11.20
C THR A 586 -14.57 -27.39 12.72
N LYS A 587 -14.01 -26.36 13.36
CA LYS A 587 -14.00 -26.24 14.82
C LYS A 587 -14.81 -25.02 15.23
N LEU A 588 -15.84 -25.23 16.05
CA LEU A 588 -16.59 -24.13 16.64
C LEU A 588 -15.63 -23.27 17.48
N ILE A 589 -15.61 -21.97 17.21
CA ILE A 589 -14.83 -21.03 18.01
C ILE A 589 -15.67 -20.75 19.27
N LYS A 590 -15.29 -21.37 20.39
CA LYS A 590 -16.03 -21.30 21.66
C LYS A 590 -15.90 -19.92 22.31
N ASP A 591 -17.00 -19.48 22.91
CA ASP A 591 -17.11 -18.32 23.80
C ASP A 591 -16.63 -16.95 23.26
N PRO A 592 -17.34 -16.35 22.28
CA PRO A 592 -17.25 -14.92 21.99
C PRO A 592 -17.59 -14.00 23.16
N CYS A 593 -18.62 -14.36 23.95
CA CYS A 593 -19.46 -13.39 24.67
C CYS A 593 -20.10 -13.91 25.99
N GLY A 594 -19.86 -15.14 26.42
CA GLY A 594 -20.61 -15.82 27.47
C GLY A 594 -21.93 -16.42 26.93
N ASP A 595 -22.42 -17.47 27.59
CA ASP A 595 -23.63 -18.22 27.21
C ASP A 595 -24.88 -17.33 27.12
N ASP A 596 -25.14 -16.76 25.95
CA ASP A 596 -26.47 -16.33 25.52
C ASP A 596 -26.73 -16.87 24.10
N SER A 597 -27.68 -17.79 24.02
CA SER A 597 -27.89 -18.79 22.98
C SER A 597 -28.44 -18.26 21.64
N ASN A 598 -28.26 -16.98 21.32
CA ASN A 598 -28.86 -16.32 20.14
C ASN A 598 -27.89 -15.51 19.25
N GLN A 599 -26.59 -15.77 19.28
CA GLN A 599 -25.59 -15.04 18.47
C GLN A 599 -25.04 -15.87 17.30
N MET A 600 -24.49 -15.20 16.28
CA MET A 600 -23.80 -15.81 15.14
C MET A 600 -22.72 -16.79 15.63
N LYS A 601 -22.76 -18.05 15.18
CA LYS A 601 -21.69 -19.02 15.42
C LYS A 601 -20.61 -18.89 14.36
N LEU A 602 -19.36 -18.73 14.80
CA LEU A 602 -18.18 -18.71 13.93
C LEU A 602 -17.43 -20.03 14.08
N TYR A 603 -16.95 -20.56 12.95
CA TYR A 603 -16.14 -21.77 12.94
C TYR A 603 -14.83 -21.49 12.22
N SER A 604 -13.77 -22.12 12.71
CA SER A 604 -12.49 -22.18 12.02
C SER A 604 -12.49 -23.38 11.07
N TRP A 605 -12.00 -23.17 9.85
CA TRP A 605 -11.84 -24.18 8.80
C TRP A 605 -10.39 -24.18 8.33
N SER A 606 -9.58 -25.07 8.89
CA SER A 606 -8.15 -25.15 8.56
C SER A 606 -7.93 -25.31 7.05
N TRP A 607 -6.83 -24.76 6.53
CA TRP A 607 -6.42 -24.92 5.14
C TRP A 607 -6.45 -26.37 4.69
N LYS A 608 -5.91 -27.31 5.47
CA LYS A 608 -5.93 -28.76 5.18
C LYS A 608 -7.32 -29.28 4.83
N HIS A 609 -8.33 -28.89 5.60
CA HIS A 609 -9.69 -29.34 5.37
C HIS A 609 -10.30 -28.59 4.18
N LEU A 610 -10.20 -27.25 4.14
CA LEU A 610 -10.76 -26.42 3.09
C LEU A 610 -10.21 -26.79 1.70
N SER A 611 -8.89 -26.94 1.59
CA SER A 611 -8.22 -27.24 0.33
C SER A 611 -8.60 -28.62 -0.18
N ASN A 612 -8.61 -29.64 0.69
CA ASN A 612 -8.99 -31.00 0.29
C ASN A 612 -10.48 -31.16 -0.02
N SER A 613 -11.36 -30.46 0.71
CA SER A 613 -12.81 -30.63 0.56
C SER A 613 -13.42 -29.80 -0.54
N THR A 614 -12.85 -28.62 -0.79
CA THR A 614 -13.53 -27.57 -1.54
C THR A 614 -12.73 -27.09 -2.74
N LEU A 615 -11.40 -27.11 -2.70
CA LEU A 615 -10.56 -26.61 -3.79
C LEU A 615 -10.00 -27.81 -4.58
N ASP A 616 -10.56 -28.15 -5.74
CA ASP A 616 -10.03 -29.27 -6.53
C ASP A 616 -8.92 -28.81 -7.50
N PRO A 617 -7.63 -29.14 -7.21
CA PRO A 617 -6.51 -28.81 -8.09
C PRO A 617 -6.48 -29.57 -9.42
N LYS A 618 -7.27 -30.64 -9.58
CA LYS A 618 -7.32 -31.42 -10.83
C LYS A 618 -8.38 -30.92 -11.79
N SER A 619 -9.54 -30.50 -11.26
CA SER A 619 -10.66 -30.09 -12.09
C SER A 619 -10.80 -28.57 -12.24
N GLY A 620 -10.18 -27.77 -11.38
CA GLY A 620 -10.28 -26.32 -11.46
C GLY A 620 -11.50 -25.74 -10.75
N TYR A 621 -12.34 -26.57 -10.12
CA TYR A 621 -13.63 -26.15 -9.56
C TYR A 621 -13.64 -26.11 -8.03
N CYS A 622 -14.56 -25.32 -7.48
CA CYS A 622 -14.76 -25.17 -6.04
C CYS A 622 -16.03 -25.95 -5.71
N ASN A 623 -15.94 -27.25 -5.49
CA ASN A 623 -17.14 -28.06 -5.26
C ASN A 623 -16.87 -29.15 -4.23
N ILE A 624 -17.83 -29.33 -3.32
CA ILE A 624 -17.91 -30.52 -2.48
C ILE A 624 -18.75 -31.55 -3.23
N ILE A 625 -18.21 -32.73 -3.53
CA ILE A 625 -19.01 -33.91 -3.89
C ILE A 625 -19.14 -34.74 -2.61
N ASN A 626 -20.16 -34.46 -1.81
CA ASN A 626 -20.54 -35.34 -0.71
C ASN A 626 -21.96 -35.87 -0.95
N ASN A 627 -22.17 -37.15 -0.67
CA ASN A 627 -23.20 -38.02 -1.25
C ASN A 627 -24.68 -37.64 -0.99
N ASN A 628 -25.01 -36.43 -0.50
CA ASN A 628 -26.39 -35.94 -0.37
C ASN A 628 -26.57 -34.39 -0.46
N ILE A 629 -25.51 -33.56 -0.48
CA ILE A 629 -25.62 -32.09 -0.62
C ILE A 629 -24.50 -31.60 -1.55
N GLN A 630 -24.87 -31.09 -2.72
CA GLN A 630 -23.92 -30.49 -3.67
C GLN A 630 -23.79 -28.98 -3.39
N LEU A 631 -22.86 -28.59 -2.51
CA LEU A 631 -22.50 -27.19 -2.33
C LEU A 631 -21.64 -26.74 -3.51
N LYS A 632 -22.19 -25.83 -4.32
CA LYS A 632 -21.51 -25.21 -5.47
C LYS A 632 -20.84 -23.92 -5.00
N TRP A 633 -19.57 -24.02 -4.67
CA TRP A 633 -18.81 -22.87 -4.21
C TRP A 633 -18.36 -22.03 -5.40
N THR A 634 -18.46 -20.72 -5.22
CA THR A 634 -17.87 -19.74 -6.14
C THR A 634 -16.77 -19.03 -5.39
N ARG A 635 -15.58 -18.94 -6.02
CA ARG A 635 -14.45 -18.19 -5.50
C ARG A 635 -14.48 -16.75 -5.99
N ASN A 636 -14.12 -15.83 -5.11
CA ASN A 636 -13.87 -14.44 -5.45
C ASN A 636 -12.59 -13.95 -4.76
N PHE A 637 -11.98 -12.92 -5.33
CA PHE A 637 -10.74 -12.30 -4.83
C PHE A 637 -10.81 -10.76 -4.82
N GLY A 638 -12.01 -10.17 -4.92
CA GLY A 638 -12.23 -8.74 -4.67
C GLY A 638 -11.33 -7.84 -5.52
N GLN A 639 -11.60 -7.76 -6.82
CA GLN A 639 -10.79 -6.97 -7.76
C GLN A 639 -10.70 -5.48 -7.36
N VAL A 640 -11.74 -4.96 -6.68
CA VAL A 640 -11.87 -3.57 -6.19
C VAL A 640 -11.64 -3.46 -4.68
N ASP A 641 -11.49 -4.59 -3.98
CA ASP A 641 -11.33 -4.63 -2.53
C ASP A 641 -9.84 -4.47 -2.15
N GLU A 642 -9.54 -3.48 -1.31
CA GLU A 642 -8.21 -3.23 -0.75
C GLU A 642 -7.77 -4.37 0.19
N SER A 643 -8.70 -5.22 0.64
CA SER A 643 -8.39 -6.36 1.53
C SER A 643 -7.44 -7.36 0.87
N LYS A 644 -7.53 -7.58 -0.44
CA LYS A 644 -6.81 -8.64 -1.17
C LYS A 644 -6.88 -10.02 -0.48
N THR A 645 -8.01 -10.32 0.15
CA THR A 645 -8.32 -11.61 0.80
C THR A 645 -9.32 -12.38 -0.05
N PRO A 646 -9.09 -13.67 -0.37
CA PRO A 646 -10.07 -14.47 -1.09
C PRO A 646 -11.28 -14.82 -0.21
N TRP A 647 -12.43 -15.00 -0.85
CA TRP A 647 -13.57 -15.64 -0.21
C TRP A 647 -14.26 -16.66 -1.12
N LEU A 648 -14.89 -17.64 -0.50
CA LEU A 648 -15.82 -18.56 -1.15
C LEU A 648 -17.23 -18.24 -0.69
N TYR A 649 -18.19 -18.40 -1.59
CA TYR A 649 -19.59 -18.40 -1.21
C TYR A 649 -20.38 -19.47 -1.98
N SER A 650 -21.39 -20.05 -1.33
CA SER A 650 -22.28 -21.05 -1.94
C SER A 650 -23.70 -20.78 -1.48
N ALA A 651 -24.66 -20.75 -2.40
CA ALA A 651 -26.07 -20.70 -2.04
C ALA A 651 -26.44 -21.95 -1.22
N PHE A 652 -27.27 -21.78 -0.20
CA PHE A 652 -27.71 -22.85 0.70
C PHE A 652 -29.23 -22.90 0.78
N ASN A 653 -29.83 -24.05 0.44
CA ASN A 653 -31.28 -24.25 0.37
C ASN A 653 -32.06 -23.08 -0.28
N PRO A 654 -31.66 -22.62 -1.49
CA PRO A 654 -32.25 -21.43 -2.12
C PRO A 654 -33.76 -21.59 -2.38
N ASP A 655 -34.24 -22.83 -2.50
CA ASP A 655 -35.64 -23.16 -2.73
C ASP A 655 -36.53 -22.94 -1.49
N ILE A 656 -35.94 -22.93 -0.28
CA ILE A 656 -36.66 -22.77 1.00
C ILE A 656 -36.44 -21.36 1.55
N ILE A 657 -35.20 -20.86 1.47
CA ILE A 657 -34.82 -19.54 1.97
C ILE A 657 -34.02 -18.84 0.86
N PRO A 658 -34.66 -17.97 0.06
CA PRO A 658 -33.96 -17.16 -0.93
C PRO A 658 -32.88 -16.31 -0.26
N ASN A 659 -31.75 -16.09 -0.93
CA ASN A 659 -30.65 -15.22 -0.48
C ASN A 659 -29.85 -15.71 0.73
N ASN A 660 -29.83 -17.02 0.99
CA ASN A 660 -29.02 -17.60 2.05
C ASN A 660 -27.72 -18.20 1.49
N TYR A 661 -26.57 -17.76 2.01
CA TYR A 661 -25.25 -18.17 1.51
C TYR A 661 -24.35 -18.64 2.64
N LEU A 662 -23.63 -19.73 2.39
CA LEU A 662 -22.41 -20.06 3.12
C LEU A 662 -21.28 -19.16 2.61
N TYR A 663 -20.47 -18.66 3.53
CA TYR A 663 -19.40 -17.72 3.25
C TYR A 663 -18.12 -18.13 4.00
N VAL A 664 -16.99 -18.15 3.30
CA VAL A 664 -15.67 -18.47 3.86
C VAL A 664 -14.69 -17.40 3.44
N SER A 665 -14.12 -16.64 4.38
CA SER A 665 -12.97 -15.77 4.13
C SER A 665 -11.71 -16.52 4.56
N TYR A 666 -10.75 -16.65 3.64
CA TYR A 666 -9.62 -17.55 3.81
C TYR A 666 -8.31 -16.93 3.30
N GLU A 667 -7.21 -17.61 3.53
CA GLU A 667 -5.91 -17.29 2.92
C GLU A 667 -5.56 -18.34 1.86
N ASP A 668 -4.94 -17.91 0.78
CA ASP A 668 -4.45 -18.76 -0.32
C ASP A 668 -3.09 -18.27 -0.82
N PHE A 669 -2.53 -18.94 -1.83
CA PHE A 669 -1.24 -18.58 -2.38
C PHE A 669 -1.15 -17.13 -2.89
N VAL A 670 -2.24 -16.55 -3.42
CA VAL A 670 -2.20 -15.17 -3.94
C VAL A 670 -2.21 -14.16 -2.80
N SER A 671 -3.16 -14.25 -1.87
CA SER A 671 -3.20 -13.38 -0.69
C SER A 671 -1.91 -13.47 0.12
N LEU A 672 -1.36 -14.68 0.28
CA LEU A 672 -0.08 -14.92 0.92
C LEU A 672 1.09 -14.30 0.14
N SER A 673 1.13 -14.43 -1.18
CA SER A 673 2.18 -13.82 -2.01
C SER A 673 2.28 -12.31 -1.83
N LEU A 674 1.14 -11.62 -1.76
CA LEU A 674 1.08 -10.16 -1.58
C LEU A 674 1.61 -9.74 -0.21
N LYS A 675 1.34 -10.53 0.84
CA LYS A 675 1.87 -10.30 2.19
C LYS A 675 3.36 -10.58 2.28
N LEU A 676 3.83 -11.67 1.67
CA LEU A 676 5.25 -12.02 1.61
C LEU A 676 6.05 -10.98 0.82
N GLU A 677 5.51 -10.47 -0.29
CA GLU A 677 6.13 -9.39 -1.06
C GLU A 677 6.21 -8.10 -0.24
N PHE A 678 5.13 -7.72 0.44
CA PHE A 678 5.15 -6.59 1.37
C PHE A 678 6.21 -6.78 2.47
N ALA A 679 6.24 -7.96 3.10
CA ALA A 679 7.21 -8.31 4.14
C ALA A 679 8.65 -8.21 3.61
N LYS A 680 8.91 -8.68 2.39
CA LYS A 680 10.20 -8.57 1.70
C LYS A 680 10.59 -7.10 1.48
N ASN A 681 9.71 -6.30 0.89
CA ASN A 681 9.97 -4.90 0.56
C ASN A 681 10.22 -4.03 1.80
N ASN A 682 9.66 -4.44 2.95
CA ASN A 682 9.81 -3.75 4.23
C ASN A 682 10.82 -4.40 5.18
N SER A 683 11.60 -5.38 4.70
CA SER A 683 12.63 -6.08 5.50
C SER A 683 12.10 -6.64 6.83
N VAL A 684 10.85 -7.14 6.82
CA VAL A 684 10.22 -7.80 7.96
C VAL A 684 11.03 -9.05 8.34
N GLY A 685 11.28 -9.21 9.65
CA GLY A 685 12.13 -10.25 10.22
C GLY A 685 11.62 -11.68 10.04
N GLY A 686 10.31 -11.87 9.93
CA GLY A 686 9.73 -13.20 9.75
C GLY A 686 8.21 -13.25 9.66
N ILE A 687 7.69 -14.47 9.61
CA ILE A 687 6.25 -14.77 9.54
C ILE A 687 5.86 -15.78 10.64
N SER A 688 4.69 -15.60 11.23
CA SER A 688 4.11 -16.57 12.18
C SER A 688 2.83 -17.21 11.64
N ILE A 689 2.59 -18.46 12.06
CA ILE A 689 1.40 -19.25 11.70
C ILE A 689 0.82 -19.86 12.98
N SER A 690 -0.50 -19.70 13.16
CA SER A 690 -1.25 -20.35 14.23
C SER A 690 -2.44 -21.10 13.63
N ASP A 691 -2.58 -22.43 13.77
CA ASP A 691 -1.73 -23.42 14.46
C ASP A 691 -0.94 -24.28 13.44
N VAL A 692 0.19 -24.88 13.86
CA VAL A 692 1.04 -25.73 12.99
C VAL A 692 0.31 -26.91 12.36
N THR A 693 -0.86 -27.29 12.90
CA THR A 693 -1.70 -28.37 12.40
C THR A 693 -2.63 -27.97 11.25
N PHE A 694 -2.67 -26.70 10.86
CA PHE A 694 -3.67 -26.20 9.90
C PHE A 694 -3.28 -26.35 8.43
N ASP A 695 -1.98 -26.48 8.12
CA ASP A 695 -1.53 -26.72 6.74
C ASP A 695 -1.83 -28.17 6.29
N ASP A 696 -1.87 -28.39 4.97
CA ASP A 696 -2.13 -29.70 4.41
C ASP A 696 -0.97 -30.69 4.60
N ASP A 697 -1.23 -31.98 4.35
CA ASP A 697 -0.22 -33.05 4.58
C ASP A 697 1.04 -32.90 3.70
N LYS A 698 1.00 -32.04 2.68
CA LYS A 698 2.15 -31.72 1.82
C LYS A 698 2.88 -30.45 2.29
N ASN A 699 2.36 -29.76 3.31
CA ASN A 699 2.84 -28.49 3.80
C ASN A 699 2.90 -27.44 2.68
N ASN A 700 1.87 -27.36 1.82
CA ASN A 700 1.96 -26.52 0.62
C ASN A 700 2.10 -25.04 0.97
N LEU A 701 1.36 -24.51 1.95
CA LEU A 701 1.47 -23.09 2.32
C LEU A 701 2.79 -22.80 3.03
N LEU A 702 3.24 -23.67 3.93
CA LEU A 702 4.54 -23.57 4.58
C LEU A 702 5.69 -23.61 3.56
N SER A 703 5.63 -24.53 2.60
CA SER A 703 6.61 -24.64 1.52
C SER A 703 6.63 -23.42 0.61
N PHE A 704 5.46 -22.83 0.39
CA PHE A 704 5.31 -21.61 -0.39
C PHE A 704 5.98 -20.40 0.29
N MET A 705 5.98 -20.35 1.61
CA MET A 705 6.56 -19.25 2.39
C MET A 705 8.07 -19.33 2.54
N GLN A 706 8.69 -20.50 2.35
CA GLN A 706 10.12 -20.63 2.59
C GLN A 706 10.94 -19.96 1.47
N PRO A 707 11.96 -19.15 1.81
CA PRO A 707 13.03 -18.88 0.86
C PRO A 707 13.60 -20.24 0.42
N ILE A 708 13.91 -20.41 -0.86
CA ILE A 708 14.55 -21.64 -1.37
C ILE A 708 15.87 -21.84 -0.61
N ARG A 709 15.82 -22.57 0.52
CA ARG A 709 16.99 -22.94 1.31
C ARG A 709 17.80 -23.87 0.40
N GLY A 710 18.97 -23.40 -0.04
CA GLY A 710 19.88 -24.21 -0.84
C GLY A 710 20.04 -25.58 -0.18
N LYS A 711 19.79 -26.65 -0.95
CA LYS A 711 19.94 -28.03 -0.47
C LYS A 711 21.32 -28.18 0.17
N SER A 712 21.37 -28.27 1.49
CA SER A 712 22.52 -28.84 2.20
C SER A 712 22.60 -30.29 1.74
N THR A 713 23.58 -30.59 0.90
CA THR A 713 23.97 -31.95 0.56
C THR A 713 24.47 -32.63 1.83
N VAL A 714 23.56 -33.28 2.56
CA VAL A 714 23.93 -34.31 3.51
C VAL A 714 24.41 -35.49 2.67
N GLY A 715 25.73 -35.66 2.63
CA GLY A 715 26.37 -36.78 1.96
C GLY A 715 25.92 -38.09 2.60
N SER A 716 25.04 -38.82 1.92
CA SER A 716 24.87 -40.25 2.15
C SER A 716 25.94 -40.97 1.34
N SER A 717 27.09 -41.22 1.97
CA SER A 717 28.07 -42.17 1.48
C SER A 717 27.52 -43.59 1.67
N SER A 718 27.32 -44.33 0.59
CA SER A 718 27.46 -45.79 0.62
C SER A 718 27.85 -46.32 -0.77
N PRO A 719 28.65 -47.39 -0.83
CA PRO A 719 29.58 -47.65 -1.93
C PRO A 719 29.04 -48.70 -2.91
N SER A 720 29.34 -48.55 -4.19
CA SER A 720 29.27 -49.67 -5.13
C SER A 720 30.35 -49.58 -6.20
N ASN A 721 31.00 -50.73 -6.37
CA ASN A 721 32.21 -51.03 -7.13
C ASN A 721 31.98 -51.12 -8.65
N GLY A 722 33.08 -50.89 -9.39
CA GLY A 722 33.39 -51.46 -10.72
C GLY A 722 32.66 -50.78 -11.89
N SER A 723 33.28 -50.51 -13.05
CA SER A 723 34.52 -51.03 -13.64
C SER A 723 34.90 -50.17 -14.86
N ASP A 724 36.22 -50.05 -15.05
CA ASP A 724 37.00 -49.66 -16.23
C ASP A 724 36.30 -49.51 -17.60
N ASN A 725 36.60 -48.41 -18.32
CA ASN A 725 37.63 -48.40 -19.37
C ASN A 725 37.79 -47.03 -20.09
N LYS A 726 39.04 -46.54 -20.09
CA LYS A 726 39.86 -45.97 -21.20
C LYS A 726 39.11 -45.38 -22.42
N SER A 727 39.39 -44.21 -22.97
CA SER A 727 40.68 -43.55 -23.28
C SER A 727 40.38 -42.19 -23.94
N ASN A 728 40.92 -41.07 -23.43
CA ASN A 728 42.11 -40.33 -23.91
C ASN A 728 41.74 -39.15 -24.86
N PRO A 729 42.63 -38.19 -25.17
CA PRO A 729 42.74 -36.90 -24.47
C PRO A 729 42.65 -35.70 -25.44
N ASN A 730 42.47 -34.48 -24.94
CA ASN A 730 43.37 -33.34 -25.24
C ASN A 730 42.86 -31.99 -24.71
N ASN A 731 43.83 -31.30 -24.11
CA ASN A 731 44.03 -29.85 -24.02
C ASN A 731 43.27 -29.03 -22.97
N ASN A 732 43.94 -28.96 -21.82
CA ASN A 732 44.21 -27.75 -21.04
C ASN A 732 44.09 -26.45 -21.85
N VAL A 733 43.39 -25.44 -21.31
CA VAL A 733 44.00 -24.24 -20.73
C VAL A 733 42.99 -23.63 -19.74
N GLY A 734 43.37 -23.57 -18.46
CA GLY A 734 42.70 -22.74 -17.47
C GLY A 734 43.08 -21.27 -17.65
N ILE A 735 42.09 -20.39 -17.70
CA ILE A 735 42.27 -18.95 -17.50
C ILE A 735 41.35 -18.49 -16.38
N LYS A 736 41.99 -18.05 -15.28
CA LYS A 736 41.38 -17.33 -14.17
C LYS A 736 40.69 -16.06 -14.69
N LYS A 737 39.38 -15.91 -14.50
CA LYS A 737 38.68 -14.62 -14.58
C LYS A 737 38.43 -14.08 -13.18
N GLY A 738 39.48 -13.54 -12.58
CA GLY A 738 39.41 -12.50 -11.56
C GLY A 738 40.28 -11.35 -12.07
N ILE A 739 39.84 -10.11 -11.86
CA ILE A 739 40.51 -8.86 -12.26
C ILE A 739 40.21 -8.39 -13.71
N ILE A 740 38.92 -8.14 -14.04
CA ILE A 740 38.51 -7.05 -14.97
C ILE A 740 37.10 -6.59 -14.57
N THR A 741 36.97 -5.95 -13.41
CA THR A 741 35.72 -5.24 -13.03
C THR A 741 35.97 -3.93 -12.27
N GLY A 742 37.18 -3.70 -11.74
CA GLY A 742 37.53 -2.45 -11.06
C GLY A 742 37.91 -1.30 -11.99
N SER A 743 38.50 -1.57 -13.16
CA SER A 743 39.05 -0.52 -14.03
C SER A 743 38.01 0.17 -14.92
N ILE A 744 36.88 -0.49 -15.24
CA ILE A 744 35.82 0.10 -16.08
C ILE A 744 34.92 1.02 -15.25
N VAL A 745 34.58 0.64 -14.01
CA VAL A 745 33.76 1.46 -13.11
C VAL A 745 34.49 2.73 -12.66
N GLY A 746 35.80 2.63 -12.38
CA GLY A 746 36.64 3.80 -12.04
C GLY A 746 36.79 4.80 -13.20
N SER A 747 36.83 4.31 -14.44
CA SER A 747 36.97 5.16 -15.64
C SER A 747 35.67 5.92 -15.96
N VAL A 748 34.50 5.29 -15.74
CA VAL A 748 33.19 5.93 -15.95
C VAL A 748 32.89 6.97 -14.86
N LEU A 749 33.23 6.68 -13.60
CA LEU A 749 33.10 7.66 -12.50
C LEU A 749 34.08 8.83 -12.66
N GLY A 750 35.30 8.58 -13.12
CA GLY A 750 36.28 9.62 -13.45
C GLY A 750 35.81 10.54 -14.58
N LEU A 751 35.18 9.98 -15.62
CA LEU A 751 34.61 10.76 -16.72
C LEU A 751 33.42 11.63 -16.26
N PHE A 752 32.54 11.08 -15.42
CA PHE A 752 31.41 11.83 -14.86
C PHE A 752 31.86 13.00 -13.97
N LEU A 753 32.90 12.80 -13.16
CA LEU A 753 33.49 13.86 -12.34
C LEU A 753 34.17 14.93 -13.20
N LEU A 754 34.88 14.55 -14.26
CA LEU A 754 35.51 15.49 -15.18
C LEU A 754 34.49 16.31 -15.98
N VAL A 755 33.41 15.70 -16.44
CA VAL A 755 32.31 16.39 -17.14
C VAL A 755 31.57 17.34 -16.20
N SER A 756 31.35 16.93 -14.95
CA SER A 756 30.70 17.77 -13.93
C SER A 756 31.57 18.97 -13.53
N CYS A 757 32.89 18.75 -13.39
CA CYS A 757 33.85 19.83 -13.14
C CYS A 757 33.98 20.77 -14.35
N ALA A 758 33.96 20.25 -15.57
CA ALA A 758 33.99 21.07 -16.79
C ALA A 758 32.69 21.87 -16.96
N TYR A 759 31.53 21.29 -16.64
CA TYR A 759 30.24 21.97 -16.64
C TYR A 759 30.19 23.09 -15.58
N TRP A 760 30.68 22.81 -14.37
CA TRP A 760 30.77 23.80 -13.29
C TRP A 760 31.77 24.92 -13.63
N TYR A 761 32.93 24.59 -14.23
CA TYR A 761 33.90 25.58 -14.68
C TYR A 761 33.33 26.46 -15.81
N ARG A 762 32.59 25.87 -16.76
CA ARG A 762 31.93 26.61 -17.85
C ARG A 762 30.84 27.53 -17.32
N GLN A 763 30.02 27.09 -16.37
CA GLN A 763 29.03 27.93 -15.65
C GLN A 763 29.70 29.09 -14.89
N LYS A 764 30.84 28.85 -14.25
CA LYS A 764 31.61 29.88 -13.54
C LYS A 764 32.28 30.89 -14.48
N THR A 765 32.67 30.44 -15.68
CA THR A 765 33.28 31.31 -16.70
C THR A 765 32.20 32.18 -17.38
N LEU A 766 31.02 31.61 -17.67
CA LEU A 766 29.88 32.34 -18.22
C LEU A 766 29.35 33.43 -17.26
N ARG A 767 29.34 33.16 -15.94
CA ARG A 767 29.00 34.17 -14.92
C ARG A 767 30.04 35.27 -14.74
N LYS A 768 31.29 35.07 -15.19
CA LYS A 768 32.33 36.12 -15.19
C LYS A 768 32.24 37.02 -16.43
N THR A 769 31.74 36.52 -17.55
CA THR A 769 31.56 37.29 -18.79
C THR A 769 30.28 38.14 -18.84
N GLU A 770 29.35 37.96 -17.91
CA GLU A 770 28.14 38.81 -17.78
C GLU A 770 28.33 40.05 -16.87
N VAL A 771 29.52 40.23 -16.27
CA VAL A 771 29.78 41.34 -15.33
C VAL A 771 30.59 42.50 -15.96
N ASP A 772 31.13 42.34 -17.17
CA ASP A 772 31.98 43.38 -17.80
C ASP A 772 31.53 43.75 -19.24
N ILE A 773 30.26 44.05 -19.48
CA ILE A 773 29.83 44.84 -20.66
C ILE A 773 28.65 45.75 -20.31
N ASN A 774 28.82 47.05 -20.59
CA ASN A 774 27.90 48.20 -20.51
C ASN A 774 27.73 48.96 -19.17
N PRO A 775 28.46 50.09 -18.99
CA PRO A 775 28.18 51.10 -17.99
C PRO A 775 27.38 52.25 -18.61
N GLU A 776 26.05 52.19 -18.60
CA GLU A 776 25.21 53.39 -18.73
C GLU A 776 23.76 53.07 -18.35
N LEU A 777 23.21 53.86 -17.42
CA LEU A 777 21.85 53.86 -16.82
C LEU A 777 21.82 53.48 -15.32
N SER A 778 22.54 54.25 -14.52
CA SER A 778 22.29 54.38 -13.08
C SER A 778 21.50 55.67 -12.78
N SER A 779 20.18 55.59 -12.76
CA SER A 779 19.34 56.47 -11.91
C SER A 779 17.89 55.99 -11.90
N ASN A 780 17.52 55.24 -10.86
CA ASN A 780 16.29 55.40 -10.07
C ASN A 780 16.05 54.13 -9.26
N ARG A 781 16.54 54.13 -8.03
CA ARG A 781 16.09 53.22 -6.98
C ARG A 781 14.67 53.61 -6.60
N ILE A 782 13.70 52.73 -6.87
CA ILE A 782 12.48 52.63 -6.08
C ILE A 782 12.45 51.22 -5.51
N VAL A 783 12.31 51.14 -4.19
CA VAL A 783 12.25 49.90 -3.41
C VAL A 783 10.90 49.24 -3.70
N SER A 784 10.88 48.13 -4.45
CA SER A 784 9.73 47.22 -4.50
C SER A 784 10.10 45.90 -3.85
N SER A 785 9.37 45.53 -2.81
CA SER A 785 9.37 44.19 -2.23
C SER A 785 8.79 43.17 -3.21
N THR A 786 9.59 42.67 -4.14
CA THR A 786 9.22 41.50 -4.94
C THR A 786 9.45 40.24 -4.12
N THR A 787 8.36 39.70 -3.58
CA THR A 787 8.27 38.29 -3.22
C THR A 787 8.36 37.50 -4.52
N VAL A 788 9.56 37.02 -4.86
CA VAL A 788 9.74 36.03 -5.93
C VAL A 788 9.04 34.77 -5.44
N ILE A 789 7.82 34.51 -5.92
CA ILE A 789 7.19 33.19 -5.78
C ILE A 789 8.04 32.25 -6.66
N PRO A 790 8.72 31.24 -6.08
CA PRO A 790 9.51 30.32 -6.89
C PRO A 790 8.57 29.59 -7.85
N SER A 791 8.91 29.53 -9.13
CA SER A 791 8.41 28.51 -10.05
C SER A 791 8.80 27.15 -9.46
N ASP A 792 7.87 26.58 -8.69
CA ASP A 792 8.13 25.42 -7.86
C ASP A 792 8.32 24.21 -8.80
N ARG A 793 9.59 23.87 -9.08
CA ARG A 793 10.00 22.64 -9.78
C ARG A 793 9.26 21.39 -9.25
N ARG A 794 8.84 21.41 -7.98
CA ARG A 794 8.02 20.37 -7.34
C ARG A 794 6.62 20.18 -7.94
N ILE A 795 6.02 21.20 -8.56
CA ILE A 795 4.75 21.06 -9.27
C ILE A 795 4.97 20.33 -10.60
N ILE A 796 6.10 20.56 -11.26
CA ILE A 796 6.50 19.85 -12.47
C ILE A 796 6.78 18.37 -12.17
N ASP A 797 7.41 18.07 -11.04
CA ASP A 797 7.59 16.68 -10.59
C ASP A 797 6.25 16.02 -10.19
N HIS A 798 5.26 16.81 -9.74
CA HIS A 798 3.89 16.32 -9.47
C HIS A 798 3.00 16.16 -10.72
N LEU A 799 3.38 16.75 -11.87
CA LEU A 799 2.68 16.54 -13.15
C LEU A 799 2.84 15.13 -13.71
N ILE A 800 3.79 14.36 -13.17
CA ILE A 800 4.11 13.01 -13.59
C ILE A 800 2.96 12.01 -13.24
N ILE A 801 2.05 12.37 -12.33
CA ILE A 801 1.12 11.47 -11.63
C ILE A 801 -0.21 11.15 -12.38
N GLU A 802 -0.64 11.93 -13.38
CA GLU A 802 -1.92 11.77 -14.11
C GLU A 802 -1.75 12.05 -15.60
#